data_AF-M2TJA0-F1
#
_entry.id   AF-M2TJA0-F1
#
_cell.length_a   1.000
_cell.length_b   1.000
_cell.length_c   1.000
_cell.angle_alpha   90.00
_cell.angle_beta   90.00
_cell.angle_gamma   90.00
#
_symmetry.space_group_name_H-M   'P 1'
#
loop_
_entity.id
_entity.type
_entity.pdbx_description
1 polymer ?
#
loop_
_entity_poly.entity_id
_entity_poly.type
_entity_poly.pdbx_seq_one_letter_code
_entity_poly.pdbx_strand_id
1 'polypeptide(L)'
;MSTIYIKPTATGQADGGSVEDAMGIGQLNSAIARAGAGGTVVLLSDFGPYHLKGSISLYNGGENGAPVSIVGQTSEGMPMPAEIIGTRPEQFSPDMPAGNETFRLMPGADHLEFRDLAFENVGSAFRAGGDISDITIEDVTASNVRRFFEDYPSGSNRTATIDGLTIRDVDVEGFSRNVIRLRDDSRNILIEDVRGDSQRQDGDDLAVGVHLEGTVHDVVIRRVTMENAQTSSDGYWNGDGFATERGVYGVLFEDTVARGNADGGYDLKSTDTVLLNPVAERNGRNFRFWGEVEIYNALGLDPHHHGGSVGGQKQVQILNGADVLMVGGSFADSGSATVVFTRDGGVLTLREVDIVHAAGADVLRGLPADALQGSAVEAVAPTGSSSSGTKTDWTPVDDADGEPGKTPNGDVPDPVDDGDGSFDDVPVSPVDPPHYSLLSGTPLLLSGEENVRADWLETTGEFSLVSASGSNLGTLSLGNGTLECGLMIVVREQGSVLSAEGILSAGDLVEGQGSTELVARLGLSAFQHYLSGDNSSAFRISLDTGGAEAGYHNTLGAYVLDAAGDMVRVSLIAADASAASGPVLIDGLAAGETLHFFLVQNGAVYFDEDSTVSLIEHEGQLAVTRDGERVEDAVTFFSHDDAANPDGQSHVLGGLVDRQSNALRIGFEDLLRAGGSDEDFQDVLFTVEAHPPADLLFG
;
A
#
# COMPACT_ATOMS: atom_id res chain seq x y z
N MET A 1 -13.59 29.47 -10.98
CA MET A 1 -12.46 28.75 -11.58
C MET A 1 -12.32 29.22 -13.01
N SER A 2 -11.10 29.50 -13.47
CA SER A 2 -10.87 29.98 -14.84
C SER A 2 -10.24 28.87 -15.69
N THR A 3 -10.70 28.76 -16.93
CA THR A 3 -10.21 27.76 -17.90
C THR A 3 -9.37 28.47 -18.96
N ILE A 4 -8.15 27.99 -19.18
CA ILE A 4 -7.20 28.55 -20.15
C ILE A 4 -6.87 27.50 -21.20
N TYR A 5 -7.07 27.82 -22.47
CA TYR A 5 -6.87 26.89 -23.59
C TYR A 5 -5.48 27.03 -24.22
N ILE A 6 -4.85 25.89 -24.52
CA ILE A 6 -3.55 25.79 -25.17
C ILE A 6 -3.65 24.90 -26.42
N LYS A 7 -3.03 25.35 -27.52
CA LYS A 7 -2.81 24.58 -28.75
C LYS A 7 -1.31 24.35 -28.99
N PRO A 8 -0.94 23.43 -29.91
CA PRO A 8 0.46 23.26 -30.31
C PRO A 8 1.09 24.57 -30.78
N THR A 9 0.33 25.38 -31.52
CA THR A 9 0.71 26.75 -31.92
C THR A 9 -0.38 27.72 -31.51
N ALA A 10 0.01 28.89 -30.99
CA ALA A 10 -0.91 29.94 -30.59
C ALA A 10 -1.82 30.42 -31.74
N THR A 11 -3.06 30.75 -31.43
CA THR A 11 -4.05 31.27 -32.40
C THR A 11 -4.73 32.54 -31.91
N GLY A 12 -5.32 33.32 -32.81
CA GLY A 12 -6.11 34.51 -32.46
C GLY A 12 -5.30 35.56 -31.68
N GLN A 13 -5.88 36.03 -30.56
CA GLN A 13 -5.19 36.93 -29.62
C GLN A 13 -4.13 36.22 -28.75
N ALA A 14 -4.10 34.88 -28.77
CA ALA A 14 -3.18 34.05 -28.00
C ALA A 14 -3.22 34.35 -26.49
N ASP A 15 -4.42 34.58 -25.98
CA ASP A 15 -4.65 34.93 -24.58
C ASP A 15 -5.23 33.75 -23.78
N GLY A 16 -5.70 32.71 -24.45
CA GLY A 16 -6.18 31.46 -23.84
C GLY A 16 -7.59 31.54 -23.28
N GLY A 17 -8.31 32.66 -23.48
CA GLY A 17 -9.68 32.82 -22.97
C GLY A 17 -10.74 32.02 -23.74
N SER A 18 -10.39 31.46 -24.89
CA SER A 18 -11.25 30.66 -25.77
C SER A 18 -10.40 29.67 -26.58
N VAL A 19 -11.06 28.69 -27.23
CA VAL A 19 -10.40 27.80 -28.19
C VAL A 19 -9.83 28.59 -29.38
N GLU A 20 -10.52 29.63 -29.84
CA GLU A 20 -10.09 30.48 -30.97
C GLU A 20 -8.86 31.32 -30.62
N ASP A 21 -8.77 31.79 -29.38
CA ASP A 21 -7.68 32.64 -28.87
C ASP A 21 -6.66 31.85 -28.03
N ALA A 22 -6.59 30.52 -28.19
CA ALA A 22 -5.73 29.63 -27.42
C ALA A 22 -4.25 30.04 -27.43
N MET A 23 -3.59 29.90 -26.28
CA MET A 23 -2.15 30.12 -26.10
C MET A 23 -1.35 29.00 -26.79
N GLY A 24 -0.08 29.27 -27.11
CA GLY A 24 0.84 28.22 -27.58
C GLY A 24 1.45 27.45 -26.40
N ILE A 25 1.82 26.19 -26.61
CA ILE A 25 2.38 25.32 -25.55
C ILE A 25 3.61 25.89 -24.83
N GLY A 26 4.44 26.68 -25.52
CA GLY A 26 5.57 27.40 -24.90
C GLY A 26 5.15 28.44 -23.85
N GLN A 27 3.86 28.74 -23.70
CA GLN A 27 3.30 29.67 -22.73
C GLN A 27 2.57 28.94 -21.57
N LEU A 28 2.69 27.62 -21.44
CA LEU A 28 2.01 26.81 -20.41
C LEU A 28 2.18 27.39 -18.99
N ASN A 29 3.39 27.76 -18.59
CA ASN A 29 3.61 28.37 -17.26
C ASN A 29 2.81 29.68 -17.05
N SER A 30 2.62 30.48 -18.10
CA SER A 30 1.79 31.68 -18.03
C SER A 30 0.30 31.36 -18.02
N ALA A 31 -0.11 30.27 -18.67
CA ALA A 31 -1.48 29.78 -18.61
C ALA A 31 -1.83 29.29 -17.21
N ILE A 32 -0.94 28.55 -16.54
CA ILE A 32 -1.10 28.12 -15.14
C ILE A 32 -1.30 29.34 -14.23
N ALA A 33 -0.42 30.35 -14.33
CA ALA A 33 -0.56 31.58 -13.56
C ALA A 33 -1.87 32.33 -13.82
N ARG A 34 -2.38 32.27 -15.05
CA ARG A 34 -3.65 32.92 -15.43
C ARG A 34 -4.87 32.11 -14.97
N ALA A 35 -4.77 30.79 -14.96
CA ALA A 35 -5.79 29.88 -14.44
C ALA A 35 -6.03 30.18 -12.95
N GLY A 36 -4.94 30.33 -12.20
CA GLY A 36 -4.92 30.57 -10.75
C GLY A 36 -5.38 29.34 -9.96
N ALA A 37 -5.29 29.38 -8.63
CA ALA A 37 -5.70 28.28 -7.75
C ALA A 37 -7.13 27.76 -8.07
N GLY A 38 -7.28 26.44 -8.15
CA GLY A 38 -8.51 25.76 -8.59
C GLY A 38 -8.86 25.98 -10.07
N GLY A 39 -7.96 26.56 -10.86
CA GLY A 39 -8.15 26.79 -12.29
C GLY A 39 -7.79 25.57 -13.13
N THR A 40 -8.13 25.62 -14.42
CA THR A 40 -7.83 24.54 -15.38
C THR A 40 -7.08 25.10 -16.58
N VAL A 41 -6.03 24.40 -16.99
CA VAL A 41 -5.36 24.60 -18.28
C VAL A 41 -5.69 23.41 -19.18
N VAL A 42 -6.35 23.67 -20.30
CA VAL A 42 -6.75 22.64 -21.27
C VAL A 42 -5.74 22.59 -22.41
N LEU A 43 -5.07 21.45 -22.56
CA LEU A 43 -4.29 21.11 -23.75
C LEU A 43 -5.24 20.50 -24.78
N LEU A 44 -5.53 21.25 -25.85
CA LEU A 44 -6.44 20.85 -26.91
C LEU A 44 -5.89 19.72 -27.80
N SER A 45 -6.33 18.49 -27.52
CA SER A 45 -5.82 17.24 -28.10
C SER A 45 -6.24 16.99 -29.55
N ASP A 46 -7.36 17.58 -29.99
CA ASP A 46 -7.89 17.45 -31.36
C ASP A 46 -7.23 18.43 -32.37
N PHE A 47 -6.24 19.22 -31.93
CA PHE A 47 -5.46 20.12 -32.79
C PHE A 47 -4.10 19.53 -33.23
N GLY A 48 -3.87 18.25 -32.96
CA GLY A 48 -2.67 17.51 -33.31
C GLY A 48 -1.56 17.59 -32.25
N PRO A 49 -0.44 16.88 -32.47
CA PRO A 49 0.59 16.69 -31.45
C PRO A 49 1.37 17.96 -31.11
N TYR A 50 1.79 18.03 -29.85
CA TYR A 50 2.65 19.04 -29.27
C TYR A 50 4.13 18.67 -29.47
N HIS A 51 4.71 19.11 -30.57
CA HIS A 51 6.13 18.89 -30.84
C HIS A 51 7.03 19.81 -30.02
N LEU A 52 7.71 19.24 -29.02
CA LEU A 52 8.62 19.98 -28.12
C LEU A 52 10.08 19.67 -28.44
N LYS A 53 10.83 20.71 -28.81
CA LYS A 53 12.28 20.62 -29.08
C LYS A 53 13.17 20.89 -27.87
N GLY A 54 12.56 21.24 -26.75
CA GLY A 54 13.21 21.60 -25.50
C GLY A 54 12.20 21.53 -24.37
N SER A 55 12.60 21.98 -23.19
CA SER A 55 11.76 21.91 -22.00
C SER A 55 10.86 23.11 -21.83
N ILE A 56 9.78 22.92 -21.10
CA ILE A 56 8.94 23.96 -20.52
C ILE A 56 9.18 23.95 -19.02
N SER A 57 9.71 25.06 -18.49
CA SER A 57 9.88 25.24 -17.05
C SER A 57 8.63 25.86 -16.45
N LEU A 58 8.09 25.21 -15.42
CA LEU A 58 6.94 25.64 -14.66
C LEU A 58 7.42 26.22 -13.33
N TYR A 59 6.90 27.39 -12.96
CA TYR A 59 7.24 28.15 -11.75
C TYR A 59 5.99 28.62 -11.01
N ASN A 60 4.82 28.32 -11.54
CA ASN A 60 3.53 28.68 -10.96
C ASN A 60 2.77 27.39 -10.71
N GLY A 61 1.91 27.46 -9.70
CA GLY A 61 1.16 26.35 -9.14
C GLY A 61 -0.21 26.80 -8.65
N GLY A 62 -0.94 25.88 -8.05
CA GLY A 62 -2.17 26.17 -7.30
C GLY A 62 -1.90 26.62 -5.87
N GLU A 63 -2.88 26.35 -5.01
CA GLU A 63 -2.77 26.49 -3.55
C GLU A 63 -3.22 25.17 -2.90
N ASN A 64 -2.86 24.93 -1.64
CA ASN A 64 -3.29 23.73 -0.91
C ASN A 64 -4.83 23.58 -0.95
N GLY A 65 -5.32 22.41 -1.38
CA GLY A 65 -6.75 22.12 -1.57
C GLY A 65 -7.39 22.83 -2.77
N ALA A 66 -6.60 23.52 -3.59
CA ALA A 66 -7.04 24.20 -4.82
C ALA A 66 -5.94 24.12 -5.90
N PRO A 67 -5.60 22.90 -6.37
CA PRO A 67 -4.57 22.71 -7.39
C PRO A 67 -4.98 23.34 -8.73
N VAL A 68 -3.99 23.56 -9.61
CA VAL A 68 -4.26 23.85 -11.02
C VAL A 68 -4.21 22.55 -11.80
N SER A 69 -5.31 22.20 -12.47
CA SER A 69 -5.36 21.01 -13.31
C SER A 69 -4.90 21.34 -14.75
N ILE A 70 -3.94 20.58 -15.27
CA ILE A 70 -3.45 20.59 -16.64
C ILE A 70 -3.93 19.33 -17.33
N VAL A 71 -4.85 19.47 -18.27
CA VAL A 71 -5.67 18.35 -18.76
C VAL A 71 -5.66 18.26 -20.28
N GLY A 72 -5.55 17.06 -20.84
CA GLY A 72 -5.84 16.80 -22.25
C GLY A 72 -7.34 16.75 -22.52
N GLN A 73 -7.81 17.49 -23.53
CA GLN A 73 -9.23 17.53 -23.88
C GLN A 73 -9.41 17.93 -25.33
N THR A 74 -10.43 17.40 -26.00
CA THR A 74 -10.89 17.95 -27.29
C THR A 74 -11.46 19.36 -27.14
N SER A 75 -11.56 20.12 -28.24
CA SER A 75 -12.25 21.42 -28.23
C SER A 75 -13.75 21.36 -27.93
N GLU A 76 -14.34 20.18 -27.98
CA GLU A 76 -15.74 19.94 -27.61
C GLU A 76 -15.91 19.60 -26.11
N GLY A 77 -14.81 19.47 -25.38
CA GLY A 77 -14.84 19.21 -23.94
C GLY A 77 -14.78 17.72 -23.55
N MET A 78 -14.54 16.82 -24.49
CA MET A 78 -14.32 15.40 -24.18
C MET A 78 -12.88 15.12 -23.73
N PRO A 79 -12.64 14.32 -22.66
CA PRO A 79 -11.30 13.85 -22.29
C PRO A 79 -10.62 13.16 -23.47
N MET A 80 -9.37 13.53 -23.73
CA MET A 80 -8.56 12.93 -24.79
C MET A 80 -7.09 13.22 -24.50
N PRO A 81 -6.18 12.23 -24.55
CA PRO A 81 -4.77 12.46 -24.28
C PRO A 81 -4.16 13.54 -25.16
N ALA A 82 -3.51 14.54 -24.55
CA ALA A 82 -2.72 15.51 -25.28
C ALA A 82 -1.35 14.90 -25.63
N GLU A 83 -1.15 14.59 -26.92
CA GLU A 83 0.05 13.92 -27.41
C GLU A 83 1.25 14.89 -27.48
N ILE A 84 2.29 14.61 -26.69
CA ILE A 84 3.50 15.41 -26.58
C ILE A 84 4.69 14.64 -27.15
N ILE A 85 5.24 15.14 -28.26
CA ILE A 85 6.31 14.47 -28.99
C ILE A 85 7.64 15.19 -28.78
N GLY A 86 8.63 14.46 -28.28
CA GLY A 86 9.97 14.96 -28.02
C GLY A 86 10.94 14.84 -29.20
N THR A 87 12.22 14.74 -28.85
CA THR A 87 13.37 14.73 -29.77
C THR A 87 14.22 13.48 -29.68
N ARG A 88 13.85 12.51 -28.83
CA ARG A 88 14.46 11.19 -28.85
C ARG A 88 14.15 10.52 -30.20
N PRO A 89 15.06 9.74 -30.78
CA PRO A 89 14.74 9.04 -32.02
C PRO A 89 13.68 7.95 -31.80
N GLU A 90 12.74 7.83 -32.73
CA GLU A 90 11.67 6.81 -32.73
C GLU A 90 12.21 5.39 -32.55
N GLN A 91 13.36 5.10 -33.15
CA GLN A 91 14.06 3.85 -32.94
C GLN A 91 15.11 4.04 -31.85
N PHE A 92 14.91 3.38 -30.72
CA PHE A 92 15.88 3.37 -29.64
C PHE A 92 17.23 2.80 -30.11
N SER A 93 18.30 3.48 -29.74
CA SER A 93 19.67 2.98 -29.79
C SER A 93 20.49 3.69 -28.71
N PRO A 94 21.34 2.98 -27.95
CA PRO A 94 22.12 3.57 -26.87
C PRO A 94 23.15 4.61 -27.36
N ASP A 95 23.54 4.54 -28.64
CA ASP A 95 24.47 5.51 -29.25
C ASP A 95 23.78 6.81 -29.67
N MET A 96 22.45 6.87 -29.59
CA MET A 96 21.66 8.01 -30.04
C MET A 96 21.35 9.00 -28.90
N PRO A 97 21.00 10.26 -29.23
CA PRO A 97 20.64 11.24 -28.21
C PRO A 97 19.47 10.77 -27.32
N ALA A 98 19.60 11.01 -26.02
CA ALA A 98 18.61 10.66 -25.01
C ALA A 98 17.22 11.27 -25.21
N GLY A 99 17.11 12.37 -25.97
CA GLY A 99 15.91 13.21 -26.09
C GLY A 99 15.92 14.44 -25.17
N ASN A 100 14.90 15.28 -25.28
CA ASN A 100 14.71 16.47 -24.45
C ASN A 100 13.97 16.15 -23.15
N GLU A 101 14.18 16.98 -22.14
CA GLU A 101 13.25 17.09 -21.01
C GLU A 101 12.00 17.85 -21.48
N THR A 102 10.82 17.44 -21.04
CA THR A 102 9.54 18.04 -21.39
C THR A 102 9.10 19.03 -20.33
N PHE A 103 8.57 18.58 -19.18
CA PHE A 103 8.14 19.44 -18.10
C PHE A 103 9.18 19.50 -16.98
N ARG A 104 9.64 20.71 -16.67
CA ARG A 104 10.53 20.98 -15.53
C ARG A 104 9.77 21.73 -14.45
N LEU A 105 9.45 21.04 -13.36
CA LEU A 105 8.78 21.60 -12.20
C LEU A 105 9.83 22.30 -11.32
N MET A 106 9.79 23.62 -11.24
CA MET A 106 10.75 24.43 -10.49
C MET A 106 10.08 24.94 -9.19
N PRO A 107 10.84 25.49 -8.23
CA PRO A 107 10.25 26.07 -7.03
C PRO A 107 9.11 27.05 -7.36
N GLY A 108 7.94 26.82 -6.74
CA GLY A 108 6.68 27.51 -7.01
C GLY A 108 5.71 26.76 -7.94
N ALA A 109 6.11 25.63 -8.51
CA ALA A 109 5.24 24.73 -9.28
C ALA A 109 4.56 23.68 -8.38
N ASP A 110 4.00 24.13 -7.26
CA ASP A 110 3.29 23.33 -6.26
C ASP A 110 1.81 23.15 -6.63
N HIS A 111 1.11 22.18 -6.04
CA HIS A 111 -0.35 22.02 -6.20
C HIS A 111 -0.75 21.94 -7.69
N LEU A 112 -0.15 21.00 -8.42
CA LEU A 112 -0.39 20.80 -9.85
C LEU A 112 -0.91 19.39 -10.10
N GLU A 113 -1.96 19.29 -10.92
CA GLU A 113 -2.49 18.01 -11.40
C GLU A 113 -2.26 17.93 -12.90
N PHE A 114 -1.70 16.82 -13.38
CA PHE A 114 -1.54 16.52 -14.79
C PHE A 114 -2.38 15.29 -15.12
N ARG A 115 -3.28 15.42 -16.09
CA ARG A 115 -4.11 14.30 -16.55
C ARG A 115 -4.35 14.25 -18.04
N ASP A 116 -4.72 13.08 -18.53
CA ASP A 116 -5.02 12.83 -19.94
C ASP A 116 -3.84 13.28 -20.83
N LEU A 117 -2.64 12.74 -20.59
CA LEU A 117 -1.44 13.08 -21.37
C LEU A 117 -0.84 11.86 -22.03
N ALA A 118 -0.21 12.06 -23.20
CA ALA A 118 0.59 11.03 -23.84
C ALA A 118 1.97 11.60 -24.18
N PHE A 119 3.05 10.89 -23.85
CA PHE A 119 4.40 11.28 -24.21
C PHE A 119 5.00 10.30 -25.19
N GLU A 120 5.61 10.80 -26.25
CA GLU A 120 6.37 9.97 -27.18
C GLU A 120 7.76 10.53 -27.40
N ASN A 121 8.76 9.65 -27.41
CA ASN A 121 10.10 9.99 -27.87
C ASN A 121 10.73 11.13 -27.06
N VAL A 122 10.62 11.08 -25.73
CA VAL A 122 11.16 12.10 -24.82
C VAL A 122 12.39 11.58 -24.06
N GLY A 123 13.24 12.51 -23.64
CA GLY A 123 14.26 12.22 -22.63
C GLY A 123 13.62 12.02 -21.28
N SER A 124 13.10 13.09 -20.67
CA SER A 124 12.34 13.00 -19.42
C SER A 124 10.96 13.62 -19.62
N ALA A 125 9.87 12.92 -19.29
CA ALA A 125 8.52 13.48 -19.38
C ALA A 125 8.32 14.56 -18.30
N PHE A 126 8.57 14.20 -17.05
CA PHE A 126 8.53 15.10 -15.90
C PHE A 126 9.86 15.10 -15.16
N ARG A 127 10.25 16.29 -14.69
CA ARG A 127 11.40 16.45 -13.81
C ARG A 127 11.12 17.50 -12.74
N ALA A 128 11.17 17.11 -11.47
CA ALA A 128 11.29 18.06 -10.37
C ALA A 128 12.72 18.63 -10.32
N GLY A 129 12.84 19.92 -10.59
CA GLY A 129 14.10 20.67 -10.64
C GLY A 129 14.44 21.42 -9.35
N GLY A 130 13.54 21.42 -8.37
CA GLY A 130 13.74 21.99 -7.03
C GLY A 130 12.64 21.50 -6.11
N ASP A 131 12.69 21.92 -4.86
CA ASP A 131 11.70 21.47 -3.87
C ASP A 131 10.30 21.95 -4.26
N ILE A 132 9.34 21.02 -4.25
CA ILE A 132 7.93 21.22 -4.63
C ILE A 132 7.02 20.33 -3.78
N SER A 133 5.72 20.56 -3.84
CA SER A 133 4.72 19.82 -3.07
C SER A 133 3.41 19.64 -3.82
N ASP A 134 2.65 18.63 -3.41
CA ASP A 134 1.28 18.34 -3.85
C ASP A 134 1.16 18.25 -5.38
N ILE A 135 1.83 17.24 -5.95
CA ILE A 135 1.82 16.96 -7.38
C ILE A 135 1.02 15.69 -7.64
N THR A 136 0.08 15.75 -8.57
CA THR A 136 -0.66 14.59 -9.07
C THR A 136 -0.38 14.40 -10.55
N ILE A 137 -0.08 13.17 -10.94
CA ILE A 137 0.03 12.74 -12.33
C ILE A 137 -0.86 11.52 -12.48
N GLU A 138 -1.89 11.62 -13.31
CA GLU A 138 -2.90 10.57 -13.52
C GLU A 138 -3.25 10.40 -15.00
N ASP A 139 -3.69 9.21 -15.41
CA ASP A 139 -4.13 8.94 -16.79
C ASP A 139 -3.08 9.35 -17.85
N VAL A 140 -1.85 8.83 -17.69
CA VAL A 140 -0.72 9.16 -18.57
C VAL A 140 -0.13 7.93 -19.24
N THR A 141 0.06 8.01 -20.55
CA THR A 141 0.85 7.03 -21.29
C THR A 141 2.17 7.63 -21.75
N ALA A 142 3.23 6.81 -21.78
CA ALA A 142 4.54 7.25 -22.25
C ALA A 142 5.23 6.14 -23.06
N SER A 143 5.64 6.45 -24.29
CA SER A 143 6.32 5.51 -25.18
C SER A 143 7.72 6.01 -25.58
N ASN A 144 8.68 5.08 -25.59
CA ASN A 144 10.08 5.35 -25.91
C ASN A 144 10.62 6.57 -25.13
N VAL A 145 10.75 6.41 -23.82
CA VAL A 145 11.23 7.47 -22.93
C VAL A 145 12.59 7.10 -22.33
N ARG A 146 13.42 8.08 -21.99
CA ARG A 146 14.57 7.77 -21.11
C ARG A 146 14.09 7.60 -19.67
N ARG A 147 13.30 8.58 -19.23
CA ARG A 147 12.72 8.68 -17.90
C ARG A 147 11.28 9.17 -17.98
N PHE A 148 10.41 8.59 -17.17
CA PHE A 148 9.06 9.15 -17.03
C PHE A 148 9.06 10.28 -16.00
N PHE A 149 9.36 9.98 -14.73
CA PHE A 149 9.43 10.96 -13.65
C PHE A 149 10.77 10.87 -12.90
N GLU A 150 11.41 12.01 -12.65
CA GLU A 150 12.58 12.07 -11.75
C GLU A 150 12.63 13.36 -10.92
N ASP A 151 13.20 13.29 -9.72
CA ASP A 151 13.75 14.46 -9.05
C ASP A 151 15.26 14.62 -9.30
N TYR A 152 15.62 15.78 -9.84
CA TYR A 152 17.02 16.10 -10.07
C TYR A 152 17.23 17.62 -9.96
N PRO A 153 17.94 18.10 -8.93
CA PRO A 153 18.14 19.53 -8.70
C PRO A 153 18.65 20.25 -9.96
N SER A 154 18.01 21.38 -10.28
CA SER A 154 18.31 22.21 -11.44
C SER A 154 18.97 23.52 -11.01
N GLY A 155 19.92 24.00 -11.83
CA GLY A 155 20.53 25.32 -11.63
C GLY A 155 21.29 25.41 -10.30
N SER A 156 20.85 26.32 -9.43
CA SER A 156 21.45 26.54 -8.10
C SER A 156 20.77 25.78 -6.97
N ASN A 157 19.71 25.02 -7.26
CA ASN A 157 19.00 24.24 -6.24
C ASN A 157 19.92 23.12 -5.73
N ARG A 158 19.87 22.89 -4.42
CA ARG A 158 20.68 21.87 -3.75
C ARG A 158 19.96 20.54 -3.63
N THR A 159 18.64 20.61 -3.53
CA THR A 159 17.69 19.51 -3.38
C THR A 159 16.56 19.70 -4.39
N ALA A 160 15.83 18.62 -4.63
CA ALA A 160 14.57 18.60 -5.35
C ALA A 160 13.57 17.73 -4.58
N THR A 161 13.47 17.95 -3.28
CA THR A 161 12.56 17.23 -2.38
C THR A 161 11.11 17.44 -2.80
N ILE A 162 10.35 16.36 -2.88
CA ILE A 162 8.91 16.40 -3.15
C ILE A 162 8.15 15.98 -1.90
N ASP A 163 7.20 16.80 -1.47
CA ASP A 163 6.31 16.52 -0.34
C ASP A 163 4.86 16.41 -0.83
N GLY A 164 4.32 15.19 -0.91
CA GLY A 164 3.04 14.93 -1.55
C GLY A 164 3.19 14.73 -3.06
N LEU A 165 3.35 13.48 -3.48
CA LEU A 165 3.35 13.07 -4.88
C LEU A 165 2.39 11.90 -5.07
N THR A 166 1.45 12.03 -5.99
CA THR A 166 0.63 10.93 -6.48
C THR A 166 0.95 10.68 -7.95
N ILE A 167 1.35 9.45 -8.28
CA ILE A 167 1.43 8.97 -9.66
C ILE A 167 0.51 7.77 -9.76
N ARG A 168 -0.55 7.88 -10.57
CA ARG A 168 -1.52 6.80 -10.75
C ARG A 168 -1.98 6.60 -12.19
N ASP A 169 -2.44 5.40 -12.52
CA ASP A 169 -3.00 5.11 -13.85
C ASP A 169 -2.01 5.49 -14.98
N VAL A 170 -0.78 4.99 -14.86
CA VAL A 170 0.32 5.30 -15.78
C VAL A 170 0.85 4.05 -16.45
N ASP A 171 0.97 4.10 -17.78
CA ASP A 171 1.64 3.06 -18.57
C ASP A 171 2.87 3.62 -19.30
N VAL A 172 4.03 3.02 -19.06
CA VAL A 172 5.32 3.42 -19.64
C VAL A 172 5.94 2.26 -20.43
N GLU A 173 5.93 2.40 -21.75
CA GLU A 173 6.54 1.44 -22.67
C GLU A 173 7.88 1.94 -23.22
N GLY A 174 8.90 1.08 -23.17
CA GLY A 174 10.21 1.35 -23.72
C GLY A 174 10.96 2.44 -22.95
N PHE A 175 11.07 2.30 -21.63
CA PHE A 175 12.00 3.12 -20.86
C PHE A 175 13.44 2.57 -20.93
N SER A 176 14.44 3.43 -21.12
CA SER A 176 15.85 2.99 -21.09
C SER A 176 16.55 3.20 -19.75
N ARG A 177 16.00 4.04 -18.86
CA ARG A 177 16.65 4.33 -17.57
C ARG A 177 15.72 4.21 -16.37
N ASN A 178 14.70 5.05 -16.25
CA ASN A 178 13.79 4.97 -15.10
C ASN A 178 12.33 5.18 -15.47
N VAL A 179 11.41 4.51 -14.78
CA VAL A 179 10.01 4.95 -14.76
C VAL A 179 9.91 6.07 -13.72
N ILE A 180 10.23 5.76 -12.46
CA ILE A 180 10.20 6.74 -11.36
C ILE A 180 11.54 6.72 -10.63
N ARG A 181 12.13 7.90 -10.42
CA ARG A 181 13.29 8.07 -9.55
C ARG A 181 13.07 9.20 -8.56
N LEU A 182 13.15 8.89 -7.27
CA LEU A 182 12.97 9.82 -6.16
C LEU A 182 14.18 9.79 -5.25
N ARG A 183 14.59 10.95 -4.76
CA ARG A 183 15.83 11.18 -4.00
C ARG A 183 15.62 12.26 -2.95
N ASP A 184 16.73 12.72 -2.39
CA ASP A 184 16.76 13.75 -1.34
C ASP A 184 15.86 13.33 -0.17
N ASP A 185 15.00 14.23 0.33
CA ASP A 185 14.12 13.98 1.48
C ASP A 185 12.63 13.89 1.07
N SER A 186 12.37 13.35 -0.13
CA SER A 186 11.02 13.26 -0.69
C SER A 186 10.14 12.31 0.12
N ARG A 187 8.87 12.68 0.34
CA ARG A 187 7.96 11.98 1.26
C ARG A 187 6.49 12.19 0.95
N ASN A 188 5.63 11.41 1.61
CA ASN A 188 4.19 11.38 1.38
C ASN A 188 3.89 11.03 -0.09
N ILE A 189 4.39 9.87 -0.52
CA ILE A 189 4.38 9.46 -1.92
C ILE A 189 3.41 8.29 -2.12
N LEU A 190 2.53 8.40 -3.11
CA LEU A 190 1.71 7.31 -3.62
C LEU A 190 2.07 7.02 -5.07
N ILE A 191 2.44 5.77 -5.34
CA ILE A 191 2.60 5.21 -6.68
C ILE A 191 1.60 4.05 -6.79
N GLU A 192 0.59 4.19 -7.64
CA GLU A 192 -0.54 3.27 -7.71
C GLU A 192 -0.89 2.95 -9.15
N ASP A 193 -1.24 1.70 -9.49
CA ASP A 193 -1.73 1.37 -10.85
C ASP A 193 -0.77 1.84 -11.96
N VAL A 194 0.53 1.59 -11.74
CA VAL A 194 1.60 1.96 -12.67
C VAL A 194 2.22 0.73 -13.30
N ARG A 195 2.31 0.73 -14.63
CA ARG A 195 3.07 -0.26 -15.39
C ARG A 195 4.27 0.38 -16.08
N GLY A 196 5.41 -0.29 -15.98
CA GLY A 196 6.61 0.08 -16.70
C GLY A 196 7.26 -1.12 -17.37
N ASP A 197 7.34 -1.13 -18.69
CA ASP A 197 8.09 -2.13 -19.46
C ASP A 197 9.28 -1.46 -20.17
N SER A 198 10.51 -1.83 -19.83
CA SER A 198 11.69 -1.31 -20.50
C SER A 198 11.76 -1.77 -21.96
N GLN A 199 11.01 -2.82 -22.34
CA GLN A 199 11.10 -3.51 -23.63
C GLN A 199 12.53 -3.93 -23.95
N ARG A 200 13.33 -4.17 -22.90
CA ARG A 200 14.76 -4.50 -22.98
C ARG A 200 15.60 -3.42 -23.67
N GLN A 201 15.22 -2.14 -23.59
CA GLN A 201 16.06 -1.05 -24.05
C GLN A 201 17.38 -1.03 -23.28
N ASP A 202 18.46 -1.40 -23.97
CA ASP A 202 19.76 -1.68 -23.40
C ASP A 202 20.83 -0.65 -23.78
N GLY A 203 21.86 -0.54 -22.96
CA GLY A 203 23.06 0.28 -23.20
C GLY A 203 23.00 1.70 -22.63
N ASP A 204 21.87 2.11 -22.05
CA ASP A 204 21.83 3.29 -21.16
C ASP A 204 22.31 2.90 -19.75
N ASP A 205 22.76 3.87 -18.96
CA ASP A 205 23.32 3.60 -17.63
C ASP A 205 22.23 3.38 -16.57
N LEU A 206 22.23 2.19 -15.95
CA LEU A 206 21.45 1.83 -14.76
C LEU A 206 19.93 1.88 -15.01
N ALA A 207 19.42 0.92 -15.78
CA ALA A 207 17.98 0.72 -15.97
C ALA A 207 17.32 0.19 -14.70
N VAL A 208 16.39 0.96 -14.12
CA VAL A 208 15.63 0.60 -12.92
C VAL A 208 14.19 1.10 -13.07
N GLY A 209 13.18 0.26 -12.81
CA GLY A 209 11.77 0.68 -12.86
C GLY A 209 11.46 1.81 -11.87
N VAL A 210 11.39 1.49 -10.57
CA VAL A 210 11.27 2.46 -9.47
C VAL A 210 12.55 2.49 -8.66
N HIS A 211 13.15 3.68 -8.52
CA HIS A 211 14.40 3.87 -7.79
C HIS A 211 14.26 4.94 -6.70
N LEU A 212 14.38 4.54 -5.44
CA LEU A 212 14.35 5.43 -4.28
C LEU A 212 15.75 5.58 -3.68
N GLU A 213 16.20 6.81 -3.44
CA GLU A 213 17.52 7.10 -2.87
C GLU A 213 17.48 8.22 -1.82
N GLY A 214 18.59 8.46 -1.11
CA GLY A 214 18.65 9.53 -0.11
C GLY A 214 17.93 9.16 1.18
N THR A 215 17.07 10.04 1.66
CA THR A 215 16.21 9.87 2.85
C THR A 215 14.73 9.83 2.47
N VAL A 216 14.41 9.32 1.26
CA VAL A 216 13.02 9.13 0.83
C VAL A 216 12.28 8.23 1.82
N HIS A 217 11.05 8.60 2.17
CA HIS A 217 10.24 7.92 3.17
C HIS A 217 8.74 8.14 3.00
N ASP A 218 7.93 7.38 3.75
CA ASP A 218 6.47 7.43 3.70
C ASP A 218 5.96 7.23 2.27
N VAL A 219 6.38 6.10 1.68
CA VAL A 219 6.08 5.74 0.29
C VAL A 219 5.20 4.50 0.25
N VAL A 220 4.07 4.62 -0.46
CA VAL A 220 3.20 3.49 -0.82
C VAL A 220 3.34 3.21 -2.31
N ILE A 221 3.66 1.98 -2.64
CA ILE A 221 3.77 1.45 -4.00
C ILE A 221 2.79 0.29 -4.11
N ARG A 222 1.63 0.51 -4.74
CA ARG A 222 0.56 -0.49 -4.80
C ARG A 222 0.09 -0.81 -6.20
N ARG A 223 -0.09 -2.09 -6.53
CA ARG A 223 -0.50 -2.54 -7.88
C ARG A 223 0.41 -1.98 -8.97
N VAL A 224 1.72 -2.06 -8.73
CA VAL A 224 2.76 -1.55 -9.65
C VAL A 224 3.53 -2.70 -10.26
N THR A 225 3.70 -2.65 -11.58
CA THR A 225 4.42 -3.67 -12.37
C THR A 225 5.64 -3.07 -13.07
N MET A 226 6.82 -3.68 -12.87
CA MET A 226 8.09 -3.25 -13.48
C MET A 226 8.79 -4.40 -14.22
N GLU A 227 8.98 -4.23 -15.54
CA GLU A 227 9.35 -5.29 -16.45
C GLU A 227 10.61 -5.00 -17.29
N ASN A 228 11.36 -6.08 -17.54
CA ASN A 228 12.39 -6.18 -18.58
C ASN A 228 13.54 -5.16 -18.53
N ALA A 229 13.78 -4.50 -17.40
CA ALA A 229 14.89 -3.58 -17.23
C ALA A 229 16.24 -4.31 -17.43
N GLN A 230 17.13 -3.72 -18.23
CA GLN A 230 18.47 -4.27 -18.44
C GLN A 230 19.52 -3.23 -18.85
N THR A 231 20.74 -3.43 -18.38
CA THR A 231 21.94 -2.73 -18.84
C THR A 231 23.09 -3.73 -18.93
N SER A 232 23.55 -4.04 -20.15
CA SER A 232 24.57 -5.05 -20.45
C SER A 232 25.98 -4.50 -20.68
N SER A 233 26.25 -3.26 -20.25
CA SER A 233 27.43 -2.49 -20.62
C SER A 233 28.75 -3.00 -20.01
N ASP A 234 28.71 -3.86 -19.00
CA ASP A 234 29.91 -4.48 -18.40
C ASP A 234 29.70 -5.94 -17.96
N GLY A 235 30.63 -6.47 -17.16
CA GLY A 235 30.58 -7.86 -16.68
C GLY A 235 29.47 -8.15 -15.67
N TYR A 236 28.83 -7.12 -15.10
CA TYR A 236 27.69 -7.15 -14.21
C TYR A 236 26.50 -6.50 -14.92
N TRP A 237 25.55 -7.31 -15.36
CA TRP A 237 24.35 -6.76 -15.97
C TRP A 237 23.46 -6.18 -14.88
N ASN A 238 23.15 -4.88 -14.98
CA ASN A 238 22.18 -4.23 -14.12
C ASN A 238 20.79 -4.33 -14.76
N GLY A 239 19.76 -3.95 -14.02
CA GLY A 239 18.37 -4.03 -14.48
C GLY A 239 17.50 -4.45 -13.32
N ASP A 240 17.04 -3.49 -12.52
CA ASP A 240 16.20 -3.78 -11.36
C ASP A 240 14.74 -3.37 -11.61
N GLY A 241 13.78 -4.15 -11.15
CA GLY A 241 12.37 -3.74 -11.16
C GLY A 241 12.13 -2.61 -10.15
N PHE A 242 12.45 -2.91 -8.89
CA PHE A 242 12.39 -1.99 -7.76
C PHE A 242 13.74 -1.94 -7.05
N ALA A 243 14.24 -0.74 -6.77
CA ALA A 243 15.45 -0.56 -5.99
C ALA A 243 15.28 0.54 -4.94
N THR A 244 15.72 0.26 -3.73
CA THR A 244 15.89 1.27 -2.68
C THR A 244 17.36 1.33 -2.27
N GLU A 245 17.88 2.54 -2.06
CA GLU A 245 19.22 2.76 -1.53
C GLU A 245 19.23 2.92 -0.02
N ARG A 246 20.41 2.76 0.59
CA ARG A 246 20.56 2.95 2.04
C ARG A 246 20.19 4.38 2.42
N GLY A 247 19.41 4.52 3.48
CA GLY A 247 18.89 5.80 3.98
C GLY A 247 17.40 5.99 3.70
N VAL A 248 16.84 5.23 2.74
CA VAL A 248 15.40 5.15 2.49
C VAL A 248 14.72 4.33 3.60
N TYR A 249 13.53 4.73 4.04
CA TYR A 249 12.78 4.03 5.09
C TYR A 249 11.26 4.20 4.96
N GLY A 250 10.44 3.41 5.67
CA GLY A 250 8.98 3.58 5.65
C GLY A 250 8.38 3.36 4.27
N VAL A 251 8.71 2.22 3.64
CA VAL A 251 8.25 1.90 2.28
C VAL A 251 7.34 0.68 2.30
N LEU A 252 6.12 0.85 1.81
CA LEU A 252 5.15 -0.23 1.62
C LEU A 252 5.07 -0.58 0.13
N PHE A 253 5.30 -1.85 -0.18
CA PHE A 253 4.96 -2.46 -1.46
C PHE A 253 3.73 -3.34 -1.27
N GLU A 254 2.65 -3.12 -2.03
CA GLU A 254 1.40 -3.88 -1.94
C GLU A 254 1.01 -4.38 -3.34
N ASP A 255 0.82 -5.68 -3.51
CA ASP A 255 0.38 -6.29 -4.78
C ASP A 255 1.26 -5.86 -5.97
N THR A 256 2.58 -5.81 -5.78
CA THR A 256 3.55 -5.37 -6.80
C THR A 256 4.12 -6.54 -7.59
N VAL A 257 4.50 -6.29 -8.84
CA VAL A 257 5.09 -7.30 -9.73
C VAL A 257 6.43 -6.80 -10.30
N ALA A 258 7.48 -7.61 -10.16
CA ALA A 258 8.74 -7.40 -10.85
C ALA A 258 9.04 -8.59 -11.78
N ARG A 259 9.14 -8.36 -13.09
CA ARG A 259 9.31 -9.46 -14.06
C ARG A 259 10.43 -9.26 -15.07
N GLY A 260 11.21 -10.31 -15.31
CA GLY A 260 12.09 -10.38 -16.48
C GLY A 260 13.29 -9.43 -16.45
N ASN A 261 13.57 -8.81 -15.31
CA ASN A 261 14.66 -7.85 -15.12
C ASN A 261 16.02 -8.57 -15.07
N ALA A 262 17.06 -7.94 -15.62
CA ALA A 262 18.37 -8.59 -15.79
C ALA A 262 19.11 -8.85 -14.47
N ASP A 263 18.90 -8.00 -13.46
CA ASP A 263 19.45 -8.13 -12.11
C ASP A 263 18.38 -8.51 -11.08
N GLY A 264 17.87 -7.57 -10.29
CA GLY A 264 16.90 -7.80 -9.22
C GLY A 264 15.45 -7.57 -9.67
N GLY A 265 14.52 -8.42 -9.20
CA GLY A 265 13.11 -7.99 -9.13
C GLY A 265 12.98 -6.88 -8.11
N TYR A 266 13.47 -7.16 -6.90
CA TYR A 266 13.57 -6.24 -5.78
C TYR A 266 15.03 -6.19 -5.27
N ASP A 267 15.71 -5.04 -5.37
CA ASP A 267 17.04 -4.78 -4.78
C ASP A 267 16.93 -3.74 -3.64
N LEU A 268 16.51 -4.20 -2.46
CA LEU A 268 16.09 -3.31 -1.38
C LEU A 268 17.17 -3.13 -0.32
N LYS A 269 17.55 -1.88 -0.10
CA LYS A 269 18.55 -1.46 0.90
C LYS A 269 17.96 -0.54 1.99
N SER A 270 16.67 -0.27 1.91
CA SER A 270 15.87 0.49 2.87
C SER A 270 15.68 -0.25 4.19
N THR A 271 15.26 0.49 5.21
CA THR A 271 14.78 -0.05 6.50
C THR A 271 13.28 0.15 6.63
N ASP A 272 12.62 -0.49 7.59
CA ASP A 272 11.17 -0.38 7.78
C ASP A 272 10.40 -0.53 6.45
N THR A 273 10.71 -1.63 5.76
CA THR A 273 10.15 -1.93 4.44
C THR A 273 9.26 -3.15 4.53
N VAL A 274 8.02 -3.00 4.06
CA VAL A 274 7.01 -4.07 4.07
C VAL A 274 6.61 -4.41 2.65
N LEU A 275 6.60 -5.71 2.32
CA LEU A 275 6.08 -6.22 1.06
C LEU A 275 4.86 -7.11 1.35
N LEU A 276 3.70 -6.75 0.80
CA LEU A 276 2.46 -7.53 0.86
C LEU A 276 2.15 -8.09 -0.52
N ASN A 277 2.03 -9.42 -0.60
CA ASN A 277 1.75 -10.18 -1.83
C ASN A 277 2.66 -9.83 -3.04
N PRO A 278 3.98 -9.62 -2.87
CA PRO A 278 4.83 -9.28 -4.01
C PRO A 278 5.00 -10.48 -4.94
N VAL A 279 5.02 -10.24 -6.25
CA VAL A 279 5.35 -11.23 -7.27
C VAL A 279 6.67 -10.89 -7.92
N ALA A 280 7.64 -11.79 -7.83
CA ALA A 280 8.90 -11.68 -8.54
C ALA A 280 9.05 -12.87 -9.49
N GLU A 281 9.15 -12.61 -10.79
CA GLU A 281 9.25 -13.67 -11.81
C GLU A 281 10.39 -13.43 -12.80
N ARG A 282 11.18 -14.48 -13.07
CA ARG A 282 12.16 -14.47 -14.19
C ARG A 282 13.17 -13.31 -14.13
N ASN A 283 13.38 -12.75 -12.95
CA ASN A 283 14.48 -11.82 -12.71
C ASN A 283 15.77 -12.63 -12.52
N GLY A 284 16.95 -12.00 -12.68
CA GLY A 284 18.21 -12.63 -12.30
C GLY A 284 18.16 -13.13 -10.85
N ARG A 285 17.73 -12.25 -9.96
CA ARG A 285 17.40 -12.52 -8.56
C ARG A 285 16.01 -12.00 -8.33
N ASN A 286 15.08 -12.84 -7.90
CA ASN A 286 13.72 -12.39 -7.64
C ASN A 286 13.69 -11.38 -6.49
N PHE A 287 14.29 -11.73 -5.35
CA PHE A 287 14.40 -10.85 -4.18
C PHE A 287 15.85 -10.73 -3.71
N ARG A 288 16.30 -9.50 -3.48
CA ARG A 288 17.64 -9.17 -2.99
C ARG A 288 17.55 -8.12 -1.89
N PHE A 289 17.98 -8.49 -0.69
CA PHE A 289 17.78 -7.69 0.51
C PHE A 289 19.09 -7.36 1.21
N TRP A 290 19.24 -6.09 1.57
CA TRP A 290 20.39 -5.54 2.29
C TRP A 290 20.03 -4.82 3.60
N GLY A 291 18.75 -4.51 3.80
CA GLY A 291 18.22 -3.77 4.95
C GLY A 291 17.16 -4.58 5.71
N GLU A 292 16.27 -3.87 6.39
CA GLU A 292 15.21 -4.45 7.23
C GLU A 292 13.93 -4.60 6.41
N VAL A 293 13.49 -5.84 6.19
CA VAL A 293 12.36 -6.15 5.32
C VAL A 293 11.45 -7.19 5.95
N GLU A 294 10.17 -6.86 6.06
CA GLU A 294 9.10 -7.81 6.35
C GLU A 294 8.35 -8.12 5.05
N ILE A 295 8.16 -9.40 4.74
CA ILE A 295 7.55 -9.86 3.49
C ILE A 295 6.51 -10.93 3.75
N TYR A 296 5.32 -10.71 3.21
CA TYR A 296 4.13 -11.51 3.44
C TYR A 296 3.59 -12.06 2.13
N ASN A 297 3.28 -13.36 2.10
CA ASN A 297 2.62 -14.03 0.97
C ASN A 297 3.32 -13.83 -0.39
N ALA A 298 4.65 -13.80 -0.38
CA ALA A 298 5.43 -13.58 -1.59
C ALA A 298 5.31 -14.72 -2.60
N LEU A 299 5.32 -14.39 -3.88
CA LEU A 299 5.41 -15.34 -4.97
C LEU A 299 6.72 -15.15 -5.73
N GLY A 300 7.64 -16.12 -5.63
CA GLY A 300 8.90 -16.14 -6.36
C GLY A 300 8.89 -17.21 -7.45
N LEU A 301 8.95 -16.82 -8.71
CA LEU A 301 8.84 -17.74 -9.85
C LEU A 301 10.05 -17.70 -10.77
N ASP A 302 10.53 -18.90 -11.12
CA ASP A 302 11.42 -19.16 -12.25
C ASP A 302 12.54 -18.12 -12.48
N PRO A 303 13.41 -17.81 -11.50
CA PRO A 303 14.48 -16.84 -11.70
C PRO A 303 15.31 -17.20 -12.95
N HIS A 304 15.82 -16.19 -13.67
CA HIS A 304 16.56 -16.40 -14.90
C HIS A 304 17.78 -15.49 -15.00
N HIS A 305 18.97 -16.08 -15.07
CA HIS A 305 20.19 -15.33 -15.32
C HIS A 305 20.32 -14.92 -16.79
N HIS A 306 19.96 -13.67 -17.11
CA HIS A 306 19.88 -13.16 -18.49
C HIS A 306 21.24 -12.93 -19.16
N GLY A 307 22.31 -12.79 -18.39
CA GLY A 307 23.65 -12.58 -18.91
C GLY A 307 24.62 -12.00 -17.88
N GLY A 308 25.76 -11.52 -18.35
CA GLY A 308 26.86 -11.10 -17.49
C GLY A 308 27.74 -12.26 -17.02
N SER A 309 28.88 -11.89 -16.43
CA SER A 309 29.85 -12.80 -15.83
C SER A 309 29.76 -12.86 -14.30
N VAL A 310 29.07 -11.87 -13.73
CA VAL A 310 28.84 -11.70 -12.30
C VAL A 310 27.34 -11.57 -12.11
N GLY A 311 26.77 -12.42 -11.27
CA GLY A 311 25.34 -12.67 -11.35
C GLY A 311 25.04 -14.09 -10.91
N GLY A 312 23.80 -14.36 -10.56
CA GLY A 312 23.34 -15.72 -10.35
C GLY A 312 21.83 -15.77 -10.34
N GLN A 313 21.31 -16.95 -10.66
CA GLN A 313 19.88 -17.25 -10.65
C GLN A 313 19.43 -17.57 -9.22
N LYS A 314 18.67 -16.68 -8.59
CA LYS A 314 18.28 -16.83 -7.17
C LYS A 314 16.82 -16.47 -6.94
N GLN A 315 16.14 -17.21 -6.05
CA GLN A 315 14.84 -16.76 -5.55
C GLN A 315 15.03 -15.62 -4.55
N VAL A 316 15.81 -15.85 -3.49
CA VAL A 316 16.05 -14.88 -2.41
C VAL A 316 17.54 -14.80 -2.08
N GLN A 317 18.07 -13.58 -2.05
CA GLN A 317 19.43 -13.27 -1.65
C GLN A 317 19.47 -12.30 -0.46
N ILE A 318 20.03 -12.76 0.65
CA ILE A 318 20.20 -11.99 1.89
C ILE A 318 21.66 -11.56 2.00
N LEU A 319 21.88 -10.25 2.08
CA LEU A 319 23.21 -9.64 2.08
C LEU A 319 23.60 -9.10 3.46
N ASN A 320 24.84 -8.65 3.56
CA ASN A 320 25.40 -8.18 4.82
C ASN A 320 24.62 -6.97 5.38
N GLY A 321 24.15 -7.13 6.62
CA GLY A 321 23.35 -6.13 7.33
C GLY A 321 21.84 -6.24 7.12
N ALA A 322 21.37 -7.21 6.32
CA ALA A 322 19.94 -7.45 6.16
C ALA A 322 19.34 -8.15 7.39
N ASP A 323 18.10 -7.79 7.71
CA ASP A 323 17.24 -8.51 8.66
C ASP A 323 15.89 -8.73 7.97
N VAL A 324 15.57 -10.00 7.70
CA VAL A 324 14.43 -10.33 6.85
C VAL A 324 13.51 -11.31 7.56
N LEU A 325 12.24 -10.92 7.70
CA LEU A 325 11.15 -11.80 8.12
C LEU A 325 10.28 -12.11 6.91
N MET A 326 10.12 -13.39 6.61
CA MET A 326 9.25 -13.87 5.54
C MET A 326 8.20 -14.81 6.12
N VAL A 327 6.93 -14.49 5.86
CA VAL A 327 5.77 -15.23 6.35
C VAL A 327 4.85 -15.58 5.17
N GLY A 328 4.53 -16.86 5.02
CA GLY A 328 3.70 -17.34 3.93
C GLY A 328 4.39 -17.28 2.56
N GLY A 329 3.63 -17.58 1.51
CA GLY A 329 4.06 -17.46 0.12
C GLY A 329 4.69 -18.72 -0.47
N SER A 330 5.01 -18.65 -1.76
CA SER A 330 5.51 -19.78 -2.55
C SER A 330 6.70 -19.40 -3.43
N PHE A 331 7.72 -20.26 -3.45
CA PHE A 331 8.90 -20.12 -4.30
C PHE A 331 9.04 -21.36 -5.17
N ALA A 332 8.73 -21.21 -6.47
CA ALA A 332 8.70 -22.31 -7.42
C ALA A 332 9.69 -22.10 -8.57
N ASP A 333 10.53 -23.09 -8.80
CA ASP A 333 11.43 -23.13 -9.96
C ASP A 333 11.87 -24.57 -10.29
N SER A 334 12.05 -24.85 -11.59
CA SER A 334 12.56 -26.14 -12.09
C SER A 334 13.93 -26.04 -12.77
N GLY A 335 14.63 -24.92 -12.61
CA GLY A 335 16.00 -24.70 -13.05
C GLY A 335 17.03 -25.29 -12.09
N SER A 336 17.86 -26.21 -12.58
CA SER A 336 18.88 -26.87 -11.76
C SER A 336 20.01 -25.95 -11.28
N ALA A 337 20.14 -24.74 -11.85
CA ALA A 337 21.13 -23.75 -11.45
C ALA A 337 20.60 -22.73 -10.43
N THR A 338 19.31 -22.77 -10.10
CA THR A 338 18.72 -21.86 -9.11
C THR A 338 19.24 -22.18 -7.72
N VAL A 339 19.51 -21.12 -6.95
CA VAL A 339 19.60 -21.22 -5.50
C VAL A 339 18.33 -20.60 -4.93
N VAL A 340 17.57 -21.35 -4.13
CA VAL A 340 16.33 -20.81 -3.56
C VAL A 340 16.68 -19.72 -2.54
N PHE A 341 17.30 -20.05 -1.42
CA PHE A 341 17.75 -19.07 -0.43
C PHE A 341 19.27 -19.01 -0.34
N THR A 342 19.84 -17.83 -0.56
CA THR A 342 21.27 -17.56 -0.33
C THR A 342 21.44 -16.53 0.77
N ARG A 343 22.26 -16.84 1.77
CA ARG A 343 22.75 -15.89 2.78
C ARG A 343 24.23 -15.62 2.57
N ASP A 344 24.53 -14.43 2.05
CA ASP A 344 25.88 -13.88 1.96
C ASP A 344 26.24 -13.03 3.20
N GLY A 345 25.24 -12.68 4.01
CA GLY A 345 25.32 -12.02 5.31
C GLY A 345 23.91 -11.81 5.88
N GLY A 346 23.78 -11.19 7.05
CA GLY A 346 22.46 -10.84 7.63
C GLY A 346 21.70 -12.00 8.29
N VAL A 347 20.41 -11.79 8.53
CA VAL A 347 19.47 -12.70 9.18
C VAL A 347 18.26 -12.94 8.27
N LEU A 348 17.78 -14.19 8.27
CA LEU A 348 16.56 -14.59 7.60
C LEU A 348 15.74 -15.45 8.56
N THR A 349 14.49 -15.06 8.76
CA THR A 349 13.48 -15.84 9.46
C THR A 349 12.40 -16.23 8.45
N LEU A 350 12.18 -17.53 8.27
CA LEU A 350 11.13 -18.08 7.42
C LEU A 350 10.01 -18.65 8.28
N ARG A 351 8.76 -18.45 7.87
CA ARG A 351 7.57 -19.06 8.47
C ARG A 351 6.60 -19.42 7.35
N GLU A 352 6.14 -20.67 7.31
CA GLU A 352 5.02 -21.11 6.45
C GLU A 352 5.25 -20.86 4.96
N VAL A 353 6.50 -21.02 4.51
CA VAL A 353 6.87 -20.83 3.12
C VAL A 353 6.82 -22.16 2.36
N ASP A 354 6.16 -22.17 1.21
CA ASP A 354 6.15 -23.31 0.29
C ASP A 354 7.29 -23.20 -0.74
N ILE A 355 8.04 -24.29 -0.92
CA ILE A 355 9.22 -24.31 -1.78
C ILE A 355 9.13 -25.49 -2.75
N VAL A 356 9.10 -25.19 -4.04
CA VAL A 356 9.22 -26.18 -5.12
C VAL A 356 10.51 -25.91 -5.89
N HIS A 357 11.43 -26.86 -5.87
CA HIS A 357 12.75 -26.66 -6.46
C HIS A 357 13.18 -27.81 -7.36
N ALA A 358 14.05 -27.55 -8.34
CA ALA A 358 14.64 -28.60 -9.15
C ALA A 358 15.48 -29.57 -8.33
N ALA A 359 15.38 -30.87 -8.60
CA ALA A 359 16.23 -31.88 -8.01
C ALA A 359 17.69 -31.61 -8.35
N GLY A 360 18.52 -31.43 -7.33
CA GLY A 360 19.93 -31.06 -7.45
C GLY A 360 20.22 -29.56 -7.42
N ALA A 361 19.20 -28.70 -7.39
CA ALA A 361 19.35 -27.29 -7.05
C ALA A 361 19.63 -27.12 -5.54
N ASP A 362 20.31 -26.02 -5.19
CA ASP A 362 20.55 -25.68 -3.78
C ASP A 362 19.32 -24.97 -3.21
N VAL A 363 18.69 -25.57 -2.18
CA VAL A 363 17.60 -24.89 -1.45
C VAL A 363 18.17 -23.84 -0.50
N LEU A 364 19.20 -24.21 0.26
CA LEU A 364 19.86 -23.32 1.22
C LEU A 364 21.34 -23.20 0.91
N ARG A 365 21.83 -21.98 0.79
CA ARG A 365 23.26 -21.67 0.73
C ARG A 365 23.63 -20.65 1.79
N GLY A 366 24.56 -21.02 2.67
CA GLY A 366 25.01 -20.15 3.77
C GLY A 366 24.03 -20.05 4.95
N LEU A 367 22.93 -20.79 4.93
CA LEU A 367 21.93 -20.90 6.02
C LEU A 367 22.03 -22.27 6.72
N PRO A 368 21.68 -22.35 8.01
CA PRO A 368 21.60 -23.63 8.71
C PRO A 368 20.35 -24.40 8.27
N ALA A 369 20.35 -25.74 8.42
CA ALA A 369 19.28 -26.59 7.91
C ALA A 369 17.92 -26.39 8.61
N ASP A 370 17.95 -25.91 9.85
CA ASP A 370 16.78 -25.55 10.65
C ASP A 370 16.12 -24.23 10.19
N ALA A 371 16.73 -23.47 9.27
CA ALA A 371 16.11 -22.28 8.70
C ALA A 371 14.82 -22.57 7.90
N LEU A 372 14.55 -23.84 7.57
CA LEU A 372 13.33 -24.30 6.89
C LEU A 372 12.29 -24.89 7.85
N GLN A 373 12.47 -24.75 9.17
CA GLN A 373 11.50 -25.27 10.13
C GLN A 373 10.15 -24.57 9.92
N GLY A 374 9.11 -25.35 9.62
CA GLY A 374 7.77 -24.83 9.31
C GLY A 374 7.53 -24.52 7.83
N SER A 375 8.48 -24.77 6.94
CA SER A 375 8.33 -24.65 5.48
C SER A 375 8.08 -26.00 4.81
N ALA A 376 7.23 -26.03 3.77
CA ALA A 376 7.08 -27.20 2.91
C ALA A 376 8.14 -27.17 1.79
N VAL A 377 8.78 -28.32 1.52
CA VAL A 377 9.84 -28.41 0.51
C VAL A 377 9.61 -29.61 -0.40
N GLU A 378 9.42 -29.36 -1.69
CA GLU A 378 9.25 -30.35 -2.74
C GLU A 378 10.36 -30.24 -3.79
N ALA A 379 10.96 -31.39 -4.15
CA ALA A 379 11.91 -31.49 -5.25
C ALA A 379 11.24 -32.04 -6.52
N VAL A 380 11.33 -31.33 -7.63
CA VAL A 380 10.78 -31.71 -8.94
C VAL A 380 11.88 -32.04 -9.96
N ALA A 381 11.54 -32.68 -11.08
CA ALA A 381 12.52 -32.96 -12.12
C ALA A 381 13.04 -31.66 -12.77
N PRO A 382 14.36 -31.48 -12.96
CA PRO A 382 14.90 -30.29 -13.60
C PRO A 382 14.50 -30.21 -15.08
N THR A 383 14.14 -29.02 -15.55
CA THR A 383 13.83 -28.77 -16.98
C THR A 383 14.98 -28.15 -17.77
N GLY A 384 16.07 -27.79 -17.08
CA GLY A 384 17.23 -27.13 -17.66
C GLY A 384 18.10 -26.49 -16.57
N SER A 385 19.13 -25.75 -16.95
CA SER A 385 19.87 -24.89 -16.01
C SER A 385 18.97 -23.77 -15.48
N SER A 386 18.15 -23.20 -16.36
CA SER A 386 17.02 -22.33 -16.04
C SER A 386 15.72 -23.09 -16.27
N SER A 387 14.67 -22.67 -15.56
CA SER A 387 13.32 -23.21 -15.76
C SER A 387 12.80 -22.83 -17.15
N SER A 388 12.03 -23.73 -17.75
CA SER A 388 11.23 -23.44 -18.95
C SER A 388 9.83 -22.93 -18.61
N GLY A 389 9.61 -22.51 -17.35
CA GLY A 389 8.31 -22.35 -16.73
C GLY A 389 7.99 -23.59 -15.90
N THR A 390 7.79 -23.41 -14.58
CA THR A 390 7.04 -24.40 -13.82
C THR A 390 5.57 -24.21 -14.17
N LYS A 391 4.87 -25.28 -14.59
CA LYS A 391 3.41 -25.25 -14.68
C LYS A 391 2.87 -25.27 -13.25
N THR A 392 2.98 -24.17 -12.52
CA THR A 392 2.13 -23.96 -11.35
C THR A 392 0.79 -23.46 -11.90
N ASP A 393 -0.31 -24.03 -11.42
CA ASP A 393 -1.69 -23.68 -11.81
C ASP A 393 -2.11 -22.29 -11.28
N TRP A 394 -1.15 -21.37 -11.13
CA TRP A 394 -1.42 -20.00 -10.72
C TRP A 394 -1.77 -19.18 -11.96
N THR A 395 -3.06 -18.93 -12.15
CA THR A 395 -3.52 -17.83 -12.99
C THR A 395 -3.26 -16.55 -12.22
N PRO A 396 -2.52 -15.58 -12.79
CA PRO A 396 -2.56 -14.21 -12.29
C PRO A 396 -4.02 -13.78 -12.11
N VAL A 397 -4.28 -12.87 -11.17
CA VAL A 397 -5.47 -12.03 -11.30
C VAL A 397 -5.24 -11.27 -12.60
N ASP A 398 -5.83 -11.76 -13.69
CA ASP A 398 -5.76 -11.11 -14.99
C ASP A 398 -6.30 -9.69 -14.81
N ASP A 399 -5.51 -8.70 -15.25
CA ASP A 399 -5.96 -7.34 -15.49
C ASP A 399 -7.25 -7.42 -16.31
N ALA A 400 -8.36 -7.04 -15.68
CA ALA A 400 -9.67 -7.06 -16.30
C ALA A 400 -9.86 -5.91 -17.28
N ASP A 401 -8.85 -5.59 -18.10
CA ASP A 401 -8.90 -4.53 -19.09
C ASP A 401 -8.65 -5.12 -20.48
N GLY A 402 -9.76 -5.36 -21.18
CA GLY A 402 -9.76 -5.84 -22.56
C GLY A 402 -9.06 -4.86 -23.50
N GLU A 403 -7.93 -5.29 -24.06
CA GLU A 403 -7.28 -4.69 -25.22
C GLU A 403 -8.26 -4.48 -26.40
N PRO A 404 -8.35 -3.26 -26.99
CA PRO A 404 -9.04 -3.04 -28.23
C PRO A 404 -8.08 -3.16 -29.43
N GLY A 405 -8.33 -4.17 -30.26
CA GLY A 405 -8.27 -3.98 -31.72
C GLY A 405 -7.05 -4.54 -32.46
N LYS A 406 -7.29 -5.67 -33.14
CA LYS A 406 -6.76 -5.96 -34.49
C LYS A 406 -7.56 -7.09 -35.15
N THR A 407 -8.49 -6.75 -36.04
CA THR A 407 -9.04 -7.70 -37.02
C THR A 407 -8.41 -7.47 -38.39
N PRO A 408 -8.04 -8.53 -39.14
CA PRO A 408 -7.95 -8.45 -40.59
C PRO A 408 -9.10 -9.23 -41.25
N ASN A 409 -9.92 -8.48 -42.01
CA ASN A 409 -10.71 -8.86 -43.18
C ASN A 409 -11.30 -10.28 -43.31
N GLY A 410 -12.63 -10.34 -43.35
CA GLY A 410 -13.38 -11.42 -43.99
C GLY A 410 -14.85 -11.04 -44.18
N ASP A 411 -15.24 -10.81 -45.42
CA ASP A 411 -16.61 -10.58 -45.90
C ASP A 411 -17.64 -11.60 -45.36
N VAL A 412 -18.89 -11.15 -45.12
CA VAL A 412 -20.22 -11.77 -45.46
C VAL A 412 -21.33 -11.10 -44.59
N PRO A 413 -22.60 -10.99 -45.06
CA PRO A 413 -23.38 -9.74 -45.01
C PRO A 413 -24.42 -9.64 -43.89
N ASP A 414 -24.89 -8.40 -43.73
CA ASP A 414 -26.14 -7.91 -43.12
C ASP A 414 -27.29 -8.93 -43.02
N PRO A 415 -27.99 -8.93 -41.89
CA PRO A 415 -29.41 -8.54 -41.97
C PRO A 415 -29.96 -7.76 -40.75
N VAL A 416 -30.77 -6.71 -41.06
CA VAL A 416 -32.08 -6.35 -40.45
C VAL A 416 -32.03 -5.92 -38.96
N ASP A 417 -32.15 -4.64 -38.59
CA ASP A 417 -33.31 -3.71 -38.57
C ASP A 417 -34.62 -4.22 -37.95
N ASP A 418 -34.64 -4.28 -36.61
CA ASP A 418 -35.81 -4.17 -35.74
C ASP A 418 -35.24 -3.59 -34.41
N GLY A 419 -35.58 -2.40 -33.91
CA GLY A 419 -36.93 -1.99 -33.56
C GLY A 419 -37.03 -1.93 -32.02
N ASP A 420 -36.98 -0.71 -31.49
CA ASP A 420 -37.51 -0.21 -30.22
C ASP A 420 -37.13 -0.85 -28.86
N GLY A 421 -37.04 0.01 -27.84
CA GLY A 421 -36.80 -0.41 -26.46
C GLY A 421 -36.25 0.71 -25.58
N SER A 422 -37.00 1.80 -25.44
CA SER A 422 -36.78 2.85 -24.45
C SER A 422 -36.72 2.27 -23.03
N PHE A 423 -35.68 2.61 -22.27
CA PHE A 423 -35.72 2.56 -20.81
C PHE A 423 -35.18 3.87 -20.23
N ASP A 424 -35.94 4.34 -19.24
CA ASP A 424 -35.91 5.63 -18.60
C ASP A 424 -34.65 5.92 -17.77
N ASP A 425 -34.40 7.23 -17.66
CA ASP A 425 -33.43 7.91 -16.84
C ASP A 425 -33.36 7.44 -15.37
N VAL A 426 -32.15 7.18 -14.88
CA VAL A 426 -31.79 7.32 -13.46
C VAL A 426 -30.47 8.09 -13.38
N PRO A 427 -30.42 9.28 -12.76
CA PRO A 427 -29.17 10.00 -12.58
C PRO A 427 -28.43 9.43 -11.36
N VAL A 428 -27.27 8.83 -11.58
CA VAL A 428 -26.32 8.52 -10.52
C VAL A 428 -25.30 9.66 -10.49
N SER A 429 -25.35 10.47 -9.43
CA SER A 429 -24.33 11.47 -9.14
C SER A 429 -23.18 10.77 -8.41
N PRO A 430 -21.92 10.87 -8.84
CA PRO A 430 -20.80 10.50 -7.98
C PRO A 430 -20.68 11.54 -6.87
N VAL A 431 -20.54 11.06 -5.63
CA VAL A 431 -20.16 11.84 -4.45
C VAL A 431 -18.67 11.57 -4.26
N ASP A 432 -17.85 12.61 -4.37
CA ASP A 432 -16.41 12.54 -4.10
C ASP A 432 -16.15 12.20 -2.63
N PRO A 433 -15.16 11.34 -2.29
CA PRO A 433 -14.68 11.22 -0.92
C PRO A 433 -13.74 12.41 -0.57
N PRO A 434 -13.67 12.83 0.71
CA PRO A 434 -12.89 13.99 1.11
C PRO A 434 -11.38 13.69 1.21
N HIS A 435 -10.56 14.70 0.88
CA HIS A 435 -9.09 14.71 1.00
C HIS A 435 -8.66 15.40 2.32
N TYR A 436 -7.61 14.91 2.99
CA TYR A 436 -6.98 15.58 4.14
C TYR A 436 -5.44 15.60 4.05
N SER A 437 -4.83 16.74 4.42
CA SER A 437 -3.38 17.05 4.43
C SER A 437 -2.91 17.47 5.84
N LEU A 438 -1.68 17.14 6.27
CA LEU A 438 -1.11 17.51 7.58
C LEU A 438 0.21 18.32 7.47
N LEU A 439 0.39 19.35 8.32
CA LEU A 439 1.58 20.21 8.44
C LEU A 439 2.00 20.41 9.93
N SER A 440 3.30 20.62 10.19
CA SER A 440 4.00 20.48 11.50
C SER A 440 4.21 21.75 12.37
N GLY A 441 4.60 21.59 13.65
CA GLY A 441 5.20 22.66 14.48
C GLY A 441 5.46 22.42 16.01
N THR A 442 6.75 22.43 16.42
CA THR A 442 7.50 22.78 17.69
C THR A 442 7.04 22.35 19.13
N PRO A 443 7.93 21.82 20.03
CA PRO A 443 7.54 21.07 21.25
C PRO A 443 7.59 21.84 22.60
N LEU A 444 6.88 21.31 23.62
CA LEU A 444 6.99 21.73 25.03
C LEU A 444 6.81 20.56 26.02
N LEU A 445 7.56 20.63 27.12
CA LEU A 445 7.77 19.65 28.21
C LEU A 445 6.65 19.66 29.27
N LEU A 446 6.29 18.51 29.89
CA LEU A 446 5.83 18.35 31.31
C LEU A 446 5.48 16.87 31.65
N SER A 447 5.48 16.52 32.95
CA SER A 447 5.43 15.16 33.54
C SER A 447 4.18 14.88 34.41
N GLY A 448 3.47 13.75 34.25
CA GLY A 448 2.43 13.19 35.17
C GLY A 448 2.18 11.66 35.01
N GLU A 449 1.82 10.89 36.07
CA GLU A 449 1.73 9.39 36.14
C GLU A 449 0.25 9.12 36.45
N GLU A 450 -0.50 8.60 35.47
CA GLU A 450 -1.83 7.95 35.53
C GLU A 450 -2.57 8.08 34.19
N ASN A 451 -3.51 7.17 33.90
CA ASN A 451 -4.30 7.07 32.66
C ASN A 451 -5.09 8.35 32.35
N VAL A 452 -5.14 8.74 31.07
CA VAL A 452 -5.62 10.08 30.65
C VAL A 452 -6.69 10.03 29.58
N ARG A 453 -7.75 10.81 29.80
CA ARG A 453 -8.94 11.00 28.96
C ARG A 453 -8.84 12.27 28.10
N ALA A 454 -9.46 12.27 26.92
CA ALA A 454 -9.70 13.45 26.08
C ALA A 454 -11.12 13.40 25.48
N ASP A 455 -12.02 14.30 25.91
CA ASP A 455 -13.38 14.41 25.36
C ASP A 455 -13.35 14.95 23.91
N TRP A 456 -14.18 14.41 23.01
CA TRP A 456 -14.27 14.87 21.60
C TRP A 456 -15.62 15.52 21.27
N LEU A 457 -15.54 16.74 20.75
CA LEU A 457 -16.60 17.40 19.97
C LEU A 457 -15.90 18.07 18.78
N GLU A 458 -16.36 17.82 17.55
CA GLU A 458 -15.80 18.34 16.28
C GLU A 458 -15.38 19.81 16.39
N THR A 459 -14.08 20.06 16.64
CA THR A 459 -13.47 21.38 16.46
C THR A 459 -11.95 21.24 16.32
N THR A 460 -11.39 22.02 15.41
CA THR A 460 -9.95 22.36 15.40
C THR A 460 -9.57 23.00 16.74
N GLY A 461 -8.53 22.52 17.42
CA GLY A 461 -8.09 23.17 18.67
C GLY A 461 -7.14 22.39 19.57
N GLU A 462 -6.82 23.03 20.70
CA GLU A 462 -6.09 22.49 21.85
C GLU A 462 -7.07 21.75 22.79
N PHE A 463 -6.79 20.49 23.11
CA PHE A 463 -7.60 19.61 23.95
C PHE A 463 -6.94 19.44 25.31
N SER A 464 -7.66 19.74 26.40
CA SER A 464 -7.16 19.42 27.75
C SER A 464 -7.30 17.93 28.00
N LEU A 465 -6.17 17.28 28.25
CA LEU A 465 -6.09 15.90 28.71
C LEU A 465 -6.34 15.89 30.21
N VAL A 466 -7.36 15.17 30.68
CA VAL A 466 -7.77 15.17 32.09
C VAL A 466 -7.80 13.73 32.60
N SER A 467 -7.31 13.47 33.80
CA SER A 467 -7.39 12.16 34.44
C SER A 467 -8.83 11.74 34.70
N ALA A 468 -9.08 10.45 34.91
CA ALA A 468 -10.37 9.94 35.42
C ALA A 468 -10.78 10.61 36.76
N SER A 469 -9.81 11.10 37.54
CA SER A 469 -10.01 11.85 38.78
C SER A 469 -10.25 13.37 38.60
N GLY A 470 -10.31 13.87 37.36
CA GLY A 470 -10.57 15.27 37.03
C GLY A 470 -9.36 16.21 37.10
N SER A 471 -8.14 15.66 37.17
CA SER A 471 -6.89 16.44 37.21
C SER A 471 -6.36 16.69 35.79
N ASN A 472 -5.98 17.91 35.45
CA ASN A 472 -5.40 18.20 34.14
C ASN A 472 -4.01 17.54 34.02
N LEU A 473 -3.86 16.65 33.04
CA LEU A 473 -2.67 15.84 32.77
C LEU A 473 -1.86 16.35 31.56
N GLY A 474 -2.41 17.27 30.76
CA GLY A 474 -1.70 17.89 29.64
C GLY A 474 -2.66 18.56 28.64
N THR A 475 -2.12 18.98 27.50
CA THR A 475 -2.92 19.47 26.37
C THR A 475 -2.46 18.78 25.09
N LEU A 476 -3.34 18.08 24.38
CA LEU A 476 -3.10 17.56 23.04
C LEU A 476 -3.48 18.67 22.03
N SER A 477 -2.64 18.97 21.04
CA SER A 477 -2.97 19.95 20.00
C SER A 477 -2.76 19.32 18.63
N LEU A 478 -3.83 19.21 17.85
CA LEU A 478 -3.80 18.57 16.52
C LEU A 478 -3.34 19.53 15.41
N GLY A 479 -2.97 20.76 15.76
CA GLY A 479 -2.71 21.81 14.77
C GLY A 479 -3.95 22.04 13.89
N ASN A 480 -3.79 21.90 12.58
CA ASN A 480 -4.87 22.00 11.59
C ASN A 480 -5.42 20.63 11.14
N GLY A 481 -4.93 19.54 11.74
CA GLY A 481 -5.32 18.18 11.39
C GLY A 481 -6.66 17.74 11.96
N THR A 482 -7.29 16.78 11.30
CA THR A 482 -8.44 16.00 11.79
C THR A 482 -8.03 14.54 11.96
N LEU A 483 -8.46 13.92 13.06
CA LEU A 483 -8.32 12.48 13.30
C LEU A 483 -9.64 11.82 12.89
N GLU A 484 -9.60 10.86 11.95
CA GLU A 484 -10.80 10.18 11.43
C GLU A 484 -11.12 8.85 12.13
N CYS A 485 -10.20 8.35 12.97
CA CYS A 485 -10.32 7.11 13.73
C CYS A 485 -10.05 7.32 15.22
N GLY A 486 -10.49 6.36 16.06
CA GLY A 486 -10.13 6.30 17.47
C GLY A 486 -8.64 6.05 17.64
N LEU A 487 -7.97 6.81 18.50
CA LEU A 487 -6.54 6.69 18.78
C LEU A 487 -6.33 6.31 20.25
N MET A 488 -5.78 5.12 20.48
CA MET A 488 -5.44 4.64 21.82
C MET A 488 -3.98 5.00 22.16
N ILE A 489 -3.78 5.87 23.16
CA ILE A 489 -2.45 6.25 23.64
C ILE A 489 -2.25 5.71 25.06
N VAL A 490 -1.28 4.80 25.24
CA VAL A 490 -0.87 4.30 26.57
C VAL A 490 0.41 5.03 26.99
N VAL A 491 0.29 5.96 27.95
CA VAL A 491 1.45 6.69 28.49
C VAL A 491 2.01 5.92 29.69
N ARG A 492 3.15 5.23 29.53
CA ARG A 492 3.76 4.39 30.58
C ARG A 492 4.65 5.14 31.58
N GLU A 493 5.13 6.33 31.24
CA GLU A 493 6.03 7.10 32.11
C GLU A 493 5.62 8.58 32.25
N GLN A 494 5.91 9.11 33.43
CA GLN A 494 5.78 10.52 33.79
C GLN A 494 6.62 11.42 32.87
N GLY A 495 6.07 11.87 31.73
CA GLY A 495 6.70 12.89 30.88
C GLY A 495 7.23 12.44 29.51
N SER A 496 6.60 11.46 28.86
CA SER A 496 6.81 11.19 27.43
C SER A 496 6.15 12.28 26.56
N VAL A 497 6.85 12.74 25.50
CA VAL A 497 6.29 13.64 24.48
C VAL A 497 5.85 12.79 23.29
N LEU A 498 4.57 12.81 22.95
CA LEU A 498 4.05 12.24 21.71
C LEU A 498 3.58 13.38 20.80
N SER A 499 4.37 13.71 19.79
CA SER A 499 3.89 14.48 18.64
C SER A 499 3.13 13.53 17.69
N ALA A 500 2.33 14.04 16.75
CA ALA A 500 1.84 13.21 15.64
C ALA A 500 3.02 12.54 14.90
N GLU A 501 4.12 13.28 14.73
CA GLU A 501 5.41 12.76 14.26
C GLU A 501 6.11 11.82 15.27
N GLY A 502 5.75 11.81 16.56
CA GLY A 502 6.36 10.97 17.61
C GLY A 502 5.57 9.69 17.91
N ILE A 503 4.30 9.64 17.48
CA ILE A 503 3.51 8.42 17.31
C ILE A 503 4.08 7.61 16.13
N LEU A 504 4.71 8.29 15.16
CA LEU A 504 5.23 7.71 13.92
C LEU A 504 6.77 7.69 13.81
N SER A 505 7.54 8.46 14.60
CA SER A 505 9.02 8.48 14.53
C SER A 505 9.70 8.57 15.91
N ALA A 506 10.33 7.43 16.26
CA ALA A 506 11.45 7.13 17.17
C ALA A 506 11.80 8.01 18.39
N GLY A 507 12.03 7.35 19.55
CA GLY A 507 13.00 7.87 20.54
C GLY A 507 13.00 7.23 21.93
N ASP A 508 11.87 7.30 22.65
CA ASP A 508 11.82 7.01 24.10
C ASP A 508 10.71 6.00 24.51
N LEU A 509 10.16 5.25 23.56
CA LEU A 509 9.27 4.12 23.85
C LEU A 509 10.12 2.85 24.01
N VAL A 510 9.92 2.12 25.11
CA VAL A 510 10.49 0.77 25.24
C VAL A 510 9.90 -0.09 24.11
N GLU A 511 10.78 -0.74 23.36
CA GLU A 511 10.52 -1.67 22.26
C GLU A 511 9.15 -2.38 22.36
N GLY A 512 8.24 -2.11 21.40
CA GLY A 512 6.99 -2.87 21.23
C GLY A 512 5.64 -2.13 21.31
N GLN A 513 5.56 -0.81 21.18
CA GLN A 513 4.27 -0.12 21.02
C GLN A 513 4.37 1.01 19.99
N GLY A 514 4.20 0.66 18.72
CA GLY A 514 3.84 1.59 17.65
C GLY A 514 2.72 0.96 16.85
N SER A 515 1.50 1.45 17.00
CA SER A 515 0.41 1.14 16.06
C SER A 515 0.58 2.10 14.89
N THR A 516 1.06 1.60 13.75
CA THR A 516 0.92 2.31 12.49
C THR A 516 -0.58 2.47 12.17
N GLU A 517 -0.96 3.53 11.47
CA GLU A 517 -2.31 3.75 10.94
C GLU A 517 -2.83 2.52 10.13
N LEU A 518 -1.90 1.70 9.65
CA LEU A 518 -2.11 0.41 8.97
C LEU A 518 -2.80 -0.64 9.86
N VAL A 519 -2.48 -0.74 11.16
CA VAL A 519 -3.11 -1.72 12.07
C VAL A 519 -4.55 -1.33 12.40
N ALA A 520 -4.86 -0.03 12.38
CA ALA A 520 -6.22 0.48 12.61
C ALA A 520 -7.14 0.27 11.39
N ARG A 521 -6.60 0.27 10.16
CA ARG A 521 -7.39 0.05 8.92
C ARG A 521 -7.54 -1.43 8.53
N LEU A 522 -6.63 -2.31 8.94
CA LEU A 522 -6.63 -3.72 8.52
C LEU A 522 -7.47 -4.66 9.40
N GLY A 523 -8.09 -4.15 10.48
CA GLY A 523 -8.93 -4.93 11.40
C GLY A 523 -8.26 -6.22 11.90
N LEU A 524 -9.07 -7.21 12.27
CA LEU A 524 -8.58 -8.56 12.56
C LEU A 524 -8.25 -9.36 11.28
N SER A 525 -8.67 -8.89 10.10
CA SER A 525 -8.43 -9.54 8.81
C SER A 525 -6.95 -9.80 8.52
N ALA A 526 -6.06 -8.85 8.85
CA ALA A 526 -4.62 -9.03 8.67
C ALA A 526 -4.00 -10.11 9.59
N PHE A 527 -4.70 -10.50 10.65
CA PHE A 527 -4.25 -11.50 11.62
C PHE A 527 -5.01 -12.82 11.52
N GLN A 528 -5.86 -13.00 10.50
CA GLN A 528 -6.63 -14.23 10.30
C GLN A 528 -5.74 -15.47 10.19
N HIS A 529 -4.56 -15.33 9.59
CA HIS A 529 -3.60 -16.42 9.57
C HIS A 529 -3.16 -16.84 10.98
N TYR A 530 -2.88 -15.88 11.87
CA TYR A 530 -2.52 -16.16 13.25
C TYR A 530 -3.67 -16.84 14.01
N LEU A 531 -4.91 -16.42 13.75
CA LEU A 531 -6.14 -16.95 14.35
C LEU A 531 -6.71 -18.18 13.62
N SER A 532 -5.96 -18.77 12.69
CA SER A 532 -6.37 -19.97 11.95
C SER A 532 -6.01 -21.25 12.72
N GLY A 533 -6.87 -22.26 12.57
CA GLY A 533 -6.59 -23.65 12.93
C GLY A 533 -5.47 -24.29 12.12
N ASP A 534 -5.07 -23.67 11.01
CA ASP A 534 -3.83 -24.01 10.28
C ASP A 534 -2.58 -23.65 11.10
N ASN A 535 -2.65 -22.57 11.88
CA ASN A 535 -1.56 -22.12 12.76
C ASN A 535 -1.63 -22.80 14.13
N SER A 536 -2.81 -22.86 14.75
CA SER A 536 -2.97 -23.45 16.07
C SER A 536 -4.33 -24.08 16.29
N SER A 537 -4.34 -25.30 16.82
CA SER A 537 -5.58 -25.96 17.25
C SER A 537 -6.17 -25.38 18.54
N ALA A 538 -5.42 -24.54 19.26
CA ALA A 538 -5.86 -23.99 20.53
C ALA A 538 -5.37 -22.56 20.77
N PHE A 539 -6.22 -21.74 21.39
CA PHE A 539 -5.97 -20.35 21.70
C PHE A 539 -6.37 -20.06 23.13
N ARG A 540 -5.47 -19.40 23.87
CA ARG A 540 -5.72 -18.93 25.22
C ARG A 540 -6.03 -17.46 25.20
N ILE A 541 -7.21 -17.10 25.66
CA ILE A 541 -7.73 -15.74 25.69
C ILE A 541 -7.64 -15.24 27.13
N SER A 542 -6.99 -14.10 27.35
CA SER A 542 -6.87 -13.49 28.68
C SER A 542 -7.39 -12.06 28.64
N LEU A 543 -8.44 -11.76 29.42
CA LEU A 543 -8.96 -10.40 29.54
C LEU A 543 -8.06 -9.54 30.43
N ASP A 544 -7.90 -8.28 30.03
CA ASP A 544 -7.20 -7.24 30.78
C ASP A 544 -8.21 -6.42 31.59
N THR A 545 -8.67 -6.98 32.70
CA THR A 545 -9.66 -6.33 33.59
C THR A 545 -9.10 -5.12 34.34
N GLY A 546 -7.79 -4.86 34.26
CA GLY A 546 -7.14 -3.70 34.87
C GLY A 546 -7.02 -2.49 33.94
N GLY A 547 -7.23 -2.70 32.63
CA GLY A 547 -7.12 -1.68 31.60
C GLY A 547 -8.46 -1.18 31.04
N ALA A 548 -9.54 -1.96 31.16
CA ALA A 548 -10.87 -1.56 30.70
C ALA A 548 -11.60 -0.76 31.79
N GLU A 549 -11.92 0.51 31.53
CA GLU A 549 -12.77 1.35 32.38
C GLU A 549 -14.24 1.36 31.92
N ALA A 550 -14.67 0.32 31.19
CA ALA A 550 -15.98 0.20 30.56
C ALA A 550 -17.15 0.73 31.43
N GLY A 551 -17.86 1.75 30.94
CA GLY A 551 -19.12 2.20 31.54
C GLY A 551 -20.24 1.16 31.40
N TYR A 552 -20.09 0.21 30.48
CA TYR A 552 -20.96 -0.95 30.30
C TYR A 552 -20.37 -2.28 30.79
N HIS A 553 -21.25 -3.15 31.31
CA HIS A 553 -20.90 -4.54 31.66
C HIS A 553 -20.99 -5.43 30.42
N ASN A 554 -20.00 -5.33 29.55
CA ASN A 554 -20.00 -5.97 28.24
C ASN A 554 -19.78 -7.49 28.32
N THR A 555 -20.38 -8.25 27.40
CA THR A 555 -20.14 -9.68 27.23
C THR A 555 -19.18 -9.89 26.06
N LEU A 556 -18.13 -10.69 26.25
CA LEU A 556 -17.22 -11.09 25.20
C LEU A 556 -17.47 -12.55 24.82
N GLY A 557 -17.56 -12.82 23.52
CA GLY A 557 -17.63 -14.17 22.97
C GLY A 557 -16.68 -14.38 21.81
N ALA A 558 -16.53 -15.64 21.43
CA ALA A 558 -15.75 -16.06 20.27
C ALA A 558 -16.57 -17.00 19.39
N TYR A 559 -16.30 -17.01 18.09
CA TYR A 559 -16.86 -17.98 17.16
C TYR A 559 -15.80 -18.46 16.18
N VAL A 560 -16.07 -19.61 15.57
CA VAL A 560 -15.22 -20.24 14.58
C VAL A 560 -15.97 -20.32 13.27
N LEU A 561 -15.34 -19.84 12.20
CA LEU A 561 -15.79 -20.02 10.83
C LEU A 561 -14.99 -21.15 10.20
N ASP A 562 -15.64 -22.02 9.44
CA ASP A 562 -14.93 -23.00 8.62
C ASP A 562 -14.43 -22.39 7.30
N ALA A 563 -13.79 -23.21 6.46
CA ALA A 563 -13.25 -22.79 5.17
C ALA A 563 -14.33 -22.32 4.16
N ALA A 564 -15.60 -22.61 4.39
CA ALA A 564 -16.72 -22.11 3.58
C ALA A 564 -17.29 -20.78 4.12
N GLY A 565 -16.78 -20.32 5.27
CA GLY A 565 -17.32 -19.17 6.00
C GLY A 565 -18.52 -19.52 6.87
N ASP A 566 -18.85 -20.81 7.04
CA ASP A 566 -19.97 -21.23 7.86
C ASP A 566 -19.56 -21.24 9.34
N MET A 567 -20.45 -20.74 10.21
CA MET A 567 -20.18 -20.71 11.64
C MET A 567 -20.40 -22.10 12.26
N VAL A 568 -19.30 -22.71 12.70
CA VAL A 568 -19.31 -24.09 13.23
C VAL A 568 -19.30 -24.15 14.75
N ARG A 569 -18.91 -23.06 15.42
CA ARG A 569 -18.86 -23.00 16.88
C ARG A 569 -19.00 -21.58 17.40
N VAL A 570 -19.69 -21.43 18.52
CA VAL A 570 -19.78 -20.18 19.30
C VAL A 570 -19.52 -20.52 20.75
N SER A 571 -18.71 -19.69 21.41
CA SER A 571 -18.31 -19.85 22.81
C SER A 571 -18.43 -18.53 23.54
N LEU A 572 -18.94 -18.58 24.77
CA LEU A 572 -18.90 -17.45 25.69
C LEU A 572 -17.48 -17.37 26.29
N ILE A 573 -16.84 -16.21 26.21
CA ILE A 573 -15.53 -15.99 26.86
C ILE A 573 -15.75 -15.38 28.25
N ALA A 574 -16.60 -14.36 28.34
CA ALA A 574 -16.96 -13.73 29.61
C ALA A 574 -18.38 -13.21 29.54
N ALA A 575 -19.24 -13.61 30.48
CA ALA A 575 -20.57 -13.04 30.63
C ALA A 575 -20.50 -11.55 31.01
N ASP A 576 -19.53 -11.19 31.85
CA ASP A 576 -19.17 -9.81 32.19
C ASP A 576 -17.65 -9.66 32.07
N ALA A 577 -17.20 -8.98 31.03
CA ALA A 577 -15.79 -8.77 30.71
C ALA A 577 -15.06 -8.00 31.82
N SER A 578 -15.75 -7.11 32.55
CA SER A 578 -15.18 -6.33 33.66
C SER A 578 -14.95 -7.18 34.92
N ALA A 579 -15.70 -8.28 35.07
CA ALA A 579 -15.66 -9.18 36.22
C ALA A 579 -14.99 -10.53 35.91
N ALA A 580 -14.61 -10.76 34.64
CA ALA A 580 -14.01 -12.00 34.19
C ALA A 580 -12.72 -12.31 34.97
N SER A 581 -12.52 -13.59 35.30
CA SER A 581 -11.32 -14.00 36.03
C SER A 581 -10.66 -15.18 35.35
N GLY A 582 -9.37 -15.00 35.03
CA GLY A 582 -8.54 -16.05 34.45
C GLY A 582 -8.71 -16.21 32.94
N PRO A 583 -7.83 -17.00 32.31
CA PRO A 583 -7.86 -17.22 30.88
C PRO A 583 -8.93 -18.23 30.47
N VAL A 584 -9.46 -18.08 29.27
CA VAL A 584 -10.35 -19.04 28.60
C VAL A 584 -9.60 -19.73 27.48
N LEU A 585 -9.75 -21.05 27.37
CA LEU A 585 -9.16 -21.84 26.30
C LEU A 585 -10.23 -22.12 25.24
N ILE A 586 -9.94 -21.77 23.99
CA ILE A 586 -10.68 -22.22 22.82
C ILE A 586 -9.79 -23.23 22.09
N ASP A 587 -10.14 -24.50 22.15
CA ASP A 587 -9.35 -25.61 21.60
C ASP A 587 -10.05 -26.34 20.46
N GLY A 588 -9.40 -27.30 19.83
CA GLY A 588 -9.99 -28.12 18.77
C GLY A 588 -10.35 -27.38 17.49
N LEU A 589 -9.65 -26.29 17.15
CA LEU A 589 -9.77 -25.70 15.80
C LEU A 589 -9.12 -26.65 14.80
N ALA A 590 -9.84 -26.96 13.73
CA ALA A 590 -9.34 -27.75 12.61
C ALA A 590 -8.61 -26.88 11.59
N ALA A 591 -7.74 -27.49 10.78
CA ALA A 591 -7.13 -26.84 9.63
C ALA A 591 -8.21 -26.24 8.70
N GLY A 592 -8.01 -25.01 8.25
CA GLY A 592 -8.98 -24.22 7.49
C GLY A 592 -10.09 -23.54 8.31
N GLU A 593 -10.17 -23.75 9.63
CA GLU A 593 -11.06 -22.99 10.50
C GLU A 593 -10.39 -21.70 11.00
N THR A 594 -11.15 -20.64 11.24
CA THR A 594 -10.64 -19.35 11.72
C THR A 594 -11.37 -18.88 12.98
N LEU A 595 -10.64 -18.34 13.95
CA LEU A 595 -11.15 -17.81 15.22
C LEU A 595 -11.48 -16.32 15.10
N HIS A 596 -12.67 -15.96 15.56
CA HIS A 596 -13.19 -14.58 15.55
C HIS A 596 -13.86 -14.25 16.88
N PHE A 597 -14.21 -12.98 17.07
CA PHE A 597 -14.73 -12.44 18.31
C PHE A 597 -15.99 -11.61 18.09
N PHE A 598 -16.82 -11.54 19.13
CA PHE A 598 -17.96 -10.62 19.18
C PHE A 598 -18.11 -10.01 20.57
N LEU A 599 -18.65 -8.81 20.61
CA LEU A 599 -18.95 -8.05 21.82
C LEU A 599 -20.46 -7.79 21.88
N VAL A 600 -21.11 -8.09 23.00
CA VAL A 600 -22.47 -7.63 23.28
C VAL A 600 -22.39 -6.48 24.28
N GLN A 601 -22.78 -5.29 23.84
CA GLN A 601 -22.81 -4.11 24.70
C GLN A 601 -23.79 -4.32 25.85
N ASN A 602 -23.34 -4.03 27.08
CA ASN A 602 -24.08 -4.27 28.32
C ASN A 602 -24.61 -5.72 28.44
N GLY A 603 -23.88 -6.68 27.84
CA GLY A 603 -24.31 -8.05 27.71
C GLY A 603 -24.54 -8.80 29.04
N ALA A 604 -23.94 -8.36 30.15
CA ALA A 604 -24.08 -9.01 31.45
C ALA A 604 -25.52 -9.01 32.01
N VAL A 605 -26.42 -8.18 31.46
CA VAL A 605 -27.87 -8.25 31.80
C VAL A 605 -28.56 -9.44 31.11
N TYR A 606 -27.97 -9.93 30.02
CA TYR A 606 -28.50 -11.00 29.19
C TYR A 606 -27.79 -12.33 29.41
N PHE A 607 -26.51 -12.33 29.78
CA PHE A 607 -25.72 -13.55 29.94
C PHE A 607 -25.21 -13.73 31.37
N ASP A 608 -25.16 -14.97 31.80
CA ASP A 608 -24.38 -15.42 32.96
C ASP A 608 -23.41 -16.53 32.51
N GLU A 609 -22.50 -16.92 33.39
CA GLU A 609 -21.47 -17.93 33.10
C GLU A 609 -22.04 -19.31 32.70
N ASP A 610 -23.32 -19.58 33.01
CA ASP A 610 -24.01 -20.83 32.68
C ASP A 610 -24.81 -20.72 31.37
N SER A 611 -24.90 -19.54 30.78
CA SER A 611 -25.71 -19.28 29.58
C SER A 611 -25.11 -19.95 28.36
N THR A 612 -25.96 -20.60 27.56
CA THR A 612 -25.53 -21.10 26.24
C THR A 612 -25.73 -20.01 25.19
N VAL A 613 -24.65 -19.66 24.50
CA VAL A 613 -24.64 -18.62 23.46
C VAL A 613 -24.58 -19.24 22.07
N SER A 614 -25.33 -18.67 21.13
CA SER A 614 -25.21 -18.97 19.70
C SER A 614 -25.48 -17.72 18.88
N LEU A 615 -25.12 -17.75 17.61
CA LEU A 615 -25.39 -16.67 16.65
C LEU A 615 -26.30 -17.24 15.57
N ILE A 616 -27.34 -16.49 15.21
CA ILE A 616 -28.30 -16.86 14.18
C ILE A 616 -28.44 -15.73 13.17
N GLU A 617 -28.75 -16.05 11.92
CA GLU A 617 -29.20 -15.05 10.96
C GLU A 617 -30.66 -14.68 11.24
N HIS A 618 -30.94 -13.38 11.35
CA HIS A 618 -32.26 -12.83 11.52
C HIS A 618 -32.39 -11.55 10.70
N GLU A 619 -33.35 -11.55 9.76
CA GLU A 619 -33.59 -10.39 8.87
C GLU A 619 -32.34 -9.94 8.08
N GLY A 620 -31.45 -10.89 7.75
CA GLY A 620 -30.21 -10.63 7.02
C GLY A 620 -29.08 -10.07 7.88
N GLN A 621 -29.21 -10.10 9.22
CA GLN A 621 -28.17 -9.70 10.16
C GLN A 621 -27.89 -10.82 11.16
N LEU A 622 -26.66 -10.85 11.70
CA LEU A 622 -26.31 -11.78 12.78
C LEU A 622 -26.90 -11.27 14.11
N ALA A 623 -27.56 -12.18 14.83
CA ALA A 623 -28.15 -11.91 16.14
C ALA A 623 -27.68 -12.94 17.16
N VAL A 624 -27.43 -12.47 18.39
CA VAL A 624 -27.05 -13.34 19.51
C VAL A 624 -28.28 -13.97 20.16
N THR A 625 -28.14 -15.24 20.57
CA THR A 625 -29.16 -15.97 21.33
C THR A 625 -28.64 -16.35 22.71
N ARG A 626 -29.53 -16.37 23.70
CA ARG A 626 -29.32 -16.98 25.01
C ARG A 626 -30.23 -18.20 25.13
N ASP A 627 -29.65 -19.37 25.36
CA ASP A 627 -30.39 -20.61 25.56
C ASP A 627 -31.35 -20.97 24.41
N GLY A 628 -30.95 -20.62 23.19
CA GLY A 628 -31.69 -20.84 21.95
C GLY A 628 -32.78 -19.80 21.66
N GLU A 629 -32.98 -18.82 22.53
CA GLU A 629 -33.89 -17.70 22.30
C GLU A 629 -33.09 -16.44 21.92
N ARG A 630 -33.56 -15.69 20.92
CA ARG A 630 -32.92 -14.43 20.51
C ARG A 630 -32.94 -13.44 21.68
N VAL A 631 -31.81 -12.77 21.89
CA VAL A 631 -31.75 -11.65 22.83
C VAL A 631 -32.24 -10.41 22.08
N GLU A 632 -33.50 -10.05 22.32
CA GLU A 632 -34.07 -8.81 21.77
C GLU A 632 -33.34 -7.60 22.35
N ASP A 633 -33.15 -6.56 21.54
CA ASP A 633 -32.49 -5.29 21.90
C ASP A 633 -30.99 -5.39 22.26
N ALA A 634 -30.33 -6.53 22.03
CA ALA A 634 -28.88 -6.65 22.17
C ALA A 634 -28.14 -5.97 21.01
N VAL A 635 -27.27 -5.02 21.33
CA VAL A 635 -26.30 -4.45 20.38
C VAL A 635 -25.07 -5.34 20.36
N THR A 636 -24.75 -5.91 19.20
CA THR A 636 -23.65 -6.85 19.03
C THR A 636 -22.69 -6.36 17.95
N PHE A 637 -21.40 -6.45 18.21
CA PHE A 637 -20.31 -6.13 17.29
C PHE A 637 -19.48 -7.38 16.98
N PHE A 638 -19.02 -7.53 15.75
CA PHE A 638 -18.33 -8.68 15.21
C PHE A 638 -16.99 -8.26 14.61
N SER A 639 -15.97 -9.11 14.78
CA SER A 639 -14.62 -8.85 14.28
C SER A 639 -14.35 -9.21 12.83
N HIS A 640 -15.20 -10.03 12.19
CA HIS A 640 -14.90 -10.64 10.89
C HIS A 640 -15.44 -9.84 9.71
N ASP A 641 -16.51 -9.09 9.91
CA ASP A 641 -17.23 -8.36 8.87
C ASP A 641 -17.86 -7.11 9.45
N ASP A 642 -17.37 -5.94 9.03
CA ASP A 642 -17.86 -4.64 9.45
C ASP A 642 -19.31 -4.43 9.03
N ALA A 643 -19.75 -5.02 7.91
CA ALA A 643 -21.12 -4.92 7.44
C ALA A 643 -22.12 -5.67 8.35
N ALA A 644 -21.62 -6.61 9.17
CA ALA A 644 -22.42 -7.26 10.20
C ALA A 644 -22.65 -6.38 11.43
N ASN A 645 -21.90 -5.28 11.57
CA ASN A 645 -22.02 -4.36 12.70
C ASN A 645 -23.17 -3.36 12.48
N PRO A 646 -23.86 -2.92 13.55
CA PRO A 646 -25.06 -2.09 13.44
C PRO A 646 -24.86 -0.76 12.67
N ASP A 647 -23.64 -0.26 12.62
CA ASP A 647 -23.24 0.98 11.94
C ASP A 647 -22.38 0.76 10.69
N GLY A 648 -22.10 -0.51 10.33
CA GLY A 648 -21.27 -0.85 9.19
C GLY A 648 -19.77 -0.54 9.37
N GLN A 649 -19.30 -0.35 10.60
CA GLN A 649 -17.90 0.00 10.90
C GLN A 649 -17.18 -1.11 11.66
N SER A 650 -15.85 -1.14 11.59
CA SER A 650 -15.03 -1.97 12.47
C SER A 650 -15.04 -1.42 13.89
N HIS A 651 -15.29 -2.31 14.84
CA HIS A 651 -15.25 -2.05 16.28
C HIS A 651 -14.05 -2.70 16.97
N VAL A 652 -13.07 -3.16 16.17
CA VAL A 652 -11.85 -3.80 16.65
C VAL A 652 -10.67 -2.84 16.47
N LEU A 653 -10.07 -2.44 17.58
CA LEU A 653 -9.04 -1.39 17.65
C LEU A 653 -7.59 -1.89 17.51
N GLY A 654 -7.36 -3.20 17.33
CA GLY A 654 -6.00 -3.67 17.03
C GLY A 654 -5.75 -5.18 17.09
N GLY A 655 -4.52 -5.53 16.69
CA GLY A 655 -3.93 -6.87 16.68
C GLY A 655 -2.40 -6.80 16.76
N LEU A 656 -1.83 -6.23 17.82
CA LEU A 656 -0.36 -6.18 17.95
C LEU A 656 0.16 -7.51 18.48
N VAL A 657 1.06 -8.16 17.74
CA VAL A 657 1.80 -9.33 18.23
C VAL A 657 2.93 -8.84 19.13
N ASP A 658 2.84 -9.12 20.42
CA ASP A 658 3.97 -8.95 21.31
C ASP A 658 5.05 -9.98 20.95
N ARG A 659 6.16 -9.50 20.38
CA ARG A 659 7.31 -10.33 19.94
C ARG A 659 7.91 -11.16 21.08
N GLN A 660 7.70 -10.81 22.35
CA GLN A 660 8.21 -11.57 23.50
C GLN A 660 7.27 -12.68 23.97
N SER A 661 5.95 -12.45 23.90
CA SER A 661 4.95 -13.41 24.40
C SER A 661 4.23 -14.21 23.31
N ASN A 662 4.47 -13.89 22.03
CA ASN A 662 3.76 -14.48 20.89
C ASN A 662 2.24 -14.38 21.03
N ALA A 663 1.75 -13.33 21.69
CA ALA A 663 0.33 -13.10 21.92
C ALA A 663 -0.16 -11.91 21.09
N LEU A 664 -1.33 -12.06 20.50
CA LEU A 664 -2.06 -11.02 19.78
C LEU A 664 -2.90 -10.22 20.78
N ARG A 665 -2.66 -8.91 20.93
CA ARG A 665 -3.51 -8.05 21.77
C ARG A 665 -4.61 -7.39 20.95
N ILE A 666 -5.86 -7.56 21.39
CA ILE A 666 -7.07 -7.11 20.69
C ILE A 666 -7.88 -6.21 21.63
N GLY A 667 -8.31 -5.05 21.11
CA GLY A 667 -9.27 -4.17 21.78
C GLY A 667 -10.59 -4.15 21.02
N PHE A 668 -11.71 -4.13 21.74
CA PHE A 668 -13.04 -3.83 21.22
C PHE A 668 -13.54 -2.51 21.79
N GLU A 669 -14.27 -1.78 20.97
CA GLU A 669 -14.94 -0.53 21.31
C GLU A 669 -16.39 -0.58 20.81
N ASP A 670 -17.33 -0.03 21.59
CA ASP A 670 -18.78 -0.18 21.35
C ASP A 670 -19.47 1.08 20.76
N LEU A 671 -18.72 1.90 20.01
CA LEU A 671 -19.11 3.23 19.51
C LEU A 671 -20.35 3.25 18.62
N LEU A 672 -21.55 3.29 19.20
CA LEU A 672 -22.75 3.75 18.48
C LEU A 672 -22.83 5.28 18.52
N ARG A 673 -22.22 5.95 17.53
CA ARG A 673 -22.15 7.42 17.41
C ARG A 673 -23.50 8.16 17.46
N ALA A 674 -24.61 7.48 17.23
CA ALA A 674 -25.96 8.07 17.23
C ALA A 674 -26.79 7.82 18.51
N GLY A 675 -26.26 7.13 19.54
CA GLY A 675 -27.07 6.54 20.62
C GLY A 675 -26.73 6.91 22.07
N GLY A 676 -25.68 7.68 22.33
CA GLY A 676 -25.16 7.91 23.68
C GLY A 676 -24.14 6.85 24.08
N SER A 677 -22.90 7.07 23.63
CA SER A 677 -21.71 6.34 24.09
C SER A 677 -21.25 6.92 25.43
N ASP A 678 -20.60 6.10 26.25
CA ASP A 678 -19.91 6.44 27.50
C ASP A 678 -18.51 7.06 27.29
N GLU A 679 -18.03 7.15 26.04
CA GLU A 679 -16.82 7.85 25.60
C GLU A 679 -15.49 7.31 26.18
N ASP A 680 -15.46 6.08 26.69
CA ASP A 680 -14.27 5.38 27.15
C ASP A 680 -13.81 4.36 26.11
N PHE A 681 -12.82 4.76 25.31
CA PHE A 681 -12.36 4.09 24.09
C PHE A 681 -11.77 2.65 24.23
N GLN A 682 -12.08 1.90 25.30
CA GLN A 682 -11.64 0.52 25.56
C GLN A 682 -12.65 -0.25 26.44
N ASP A 683 -13.74 -0.70 25.82
CA ASP A 683 -14.75 -1.52 26.49
C ASP A 683 -14.22 -2.89 26.91
N VAL A 684 -13.45 -3.53 26.03
CA VAL A 684 -12.86 -4.84 26.31
C VAL A 684 -11.49 -4.94 25.67
N LEU A 685 -10.49 -5.26 26.49
CA LEU A 685 -9.11 -5.50 26.07
C LEU A 685 -8.72 -6.92 26.45
N PHE A 686 -8.11 -7.66 25.52
CA PHE A 686 -7.68 -9.02 25.77
C PHE A 686 -6.46 -9.40 24.93
N THR A 687 -5.80 -10.48 25.33
CA THR A 687 -4.74 -11.12 24.56
C THR A 687 -5.17 -12.50 24.12
N VAL A 688 -4.69 -12.91 22.95
CA VAL A 688 -4.89 -14.23 22.36
C VAL A 688 -3.53 -14.86 22.13
N GLU A 689 -3.24 -15.94 22.83
CA GLU A 689 -2.00 -16.70 22.72
C GLU A 689 -2.27 -18.02 21.99
N ALA A 690 -1.64 -18.23 20.83
CA ALA A 690 -1.66 -19.50 20.11
C ALA A 690 -0.90 -20.57 20.91
N HIS A 691 -1.61 -21.62 21.35
CA HIS A 691 -1.02 -22.76 22.02
C HIS A 691 -0.78 -23.91 21.04
N PRO A 692 0.48 -24.28 20.76
CA PRO A 692 0.75 -25.41 19.88
C PRO A 692 0.10 -26.68 20.45
N PRO A 693 -0.32 -27.63 19.58
CA PRO A 693 -0.91 -28.89 20.01
C PRO A 693 -0.03 -29.57 21.06
N ALA A 694 -0.64 -30.08 22.13
CA ALA A 694 0.07 -30.73 23.24
C ALA A 694 0.99 -31.89 22.79
N ASP A 695 0.74 -32.41 21.60
CA ASP A 695 1.43 -33.52 20.95
C ASP A 695 2.87 -33.17 20.51
N LEU A 696 3.26 -31.88 20.54
CA LEU A 696 4.60 -31.39 20.16
C LEU A 696 5.52 -31.06 21.35
N LEU A 697 5.06 -31.17 22.59
CA LEU A 697 5.87 -30.82 23.78
C LEU A 697 6.61 -32.01 24.43
N PHE A 698 6.50 -33.22 23.88
CA PHE A 698 7.34 -34.36 24.27
C PHE A 698 7.68 -35.25 23.07
N GLY A 699 8.83 -34.99 22.44
CA GLY A 699 9.48 -35.83 21.43
C GLY A 699 10.99 -35.65 21.44
#